data_AF-A0A1A9Z0Q6-F1
#
_entry.id   AF-A0A1A9Z0Q6-F1
#
_cell.length_a   1.000
_cell.length_b   1.000
_cell.length_c   1.000
_cell.angle_alpha   90.00
_cell.angle_beta   90.00
_cell.angle_gamma   90.00
#
_symmetry.space_group_name_H-M   'P 1'
#
loop_
_entity.id
_entity.type
_entity.pdbx_description
1 polymer ?
#
loop_
_entity_poly.entity_id
_entity_poly.type
_entity_poly.pdbx_seq_one_letter_code
_entity_poly.pdbx_strand_id
1 'polypeptide(L)'
;MADDRLPIVDEKQDVPTPNRQDPQDKDKDKDRELDLKPVGCCNPASRFHRFLALIFMCLLGFVVVGGGIVGVTSAREILERHPYLKIAIVEKESSLAAHQSGHTNGIVHTGVFCKPDSSNAKLCAEGYRLTCAYLDKKTIPHKKCGKLIVATHANEVRHLMELYHNGMANDVPNLKLLHNEDEIREIEPFCRGIKALWSPETSIVDWVKVTENVASDFKANNGEIVLNFKVTKFSETNGDKAAEYPISLHGCLDSDILRARNVLTCGGLQSDLLAKKTGCSREPLTIPFRSEQLLIAKEKQHMIKGIIYPVPKTSLSFLVPHFTPLLDESILYGPSTLLAPGRESYKWRDANIIELFNALRYPGFIKMVSQNCRMGVEEIRKFISLYSQVNQFQKLIRELKISDIKRAQPAVEAHNVNPDGSLVKELVFHRSIGPSALSKRVIHCRNVPSPGATSSYFCYDNPGALQEVFKDELNITTTQFTLIYSIYSWPNVVLCFLGGFLLDRVFGVRLGTIIYLVILLAGQLVFAGGGILETFWLMILGRFIFGIGAESLAVAQNNYAVLWFKGKELNMVFGLQLSVARLGSTVNFWVMQPIYDYVKQYHPDNAIGFVMLLSATTCVFSLLCALILGWMDKRAERILHRNINPGGEIAKLSDITTFKITFWMVSVICVAYYVSIFPFIALGKGFFMEKFNLPPEEANNVNSILYLISAVASPLFGFIVDKTGHNVDWIFLAISSTMGAHSLLTFTMLTPYVGMVIMGLSYSILASSLWPLVALIVPEYQLGTAYGFCQSIQNLGLAVVTILSGLIVDKSHGDYVWLEVFYLGWLTKDAFTVTRELRITRKCSGDYDSVFRYP
;
A
#
# COMPACT_ATOMS: atom_id res chain seq x y z
N MET A 1 -44.20 -43.28 -59.57
CA MET A 1 -43.17 -44.31 -59.83
C MET A 1 -42.68 -44.80 -58.48
N ALA A 2 -42.50 -46.11 -58.40
CA ALA A 2 -42.63 -46.97 -57.22
C ALA A 2 -41.61 -46.75 -56.08
N ASP A 3 -42.14 -46.83 -54.86
CA ASP A 3 -41.84 -47.81 -53.79
C ASP A 3 -40.56 -48.66 -53.94
N ASP A 4 -39.72 -48.70 -52.90
CA ASP A 4 -39.32 -49.98 -52.30
C ASP A 4 -38.71 -49.84 -50.90
N ARG A 5 -38.93 -50.90 -50.11
CA ARG A 5 -39.01 -50.96 -48.64
C ARG A 5 -37.75 -51.49 -47.94
N LEU A 6 -37.71 -51.25 -46.63
CA LEU A 6 -36.85 -51.78 -45.55
C LEU A 6 -36.81 -53.33 -45.46
N PRO A 7 -35.93 -53.95 -44.62
CA PRO A 7 -36.29 -54.26 -43.21
C PRO A 7 -35.15 -54.29 -42.15
N ILE A 8 -35.47 -53.74 -40.96
CA ILE A 8 -35.37 -54.22 -39.54
C ILE A 8 -34.43 -55.39 -39.18
N VAL A 9 -33.64 -55.26 -38.09
CA VAL A 9 -33.55 -56.17 -36.89
C VAL A 9 -33.03 -55.42 -35.64
N ASP A 10 -33.63 -55.77 -34.49
CA ASP A 10 -33.51 -55.37 -33.07
C ASP A 10 -32.13 -55.44 -32.36
N GLU A 11 -31.94 -54.65 -31.29
CA GLU A 11 -31.90 -55.16 -29.90
C GLU A 11 -31.93 -54.04 -28.82
N LYS A 12 -32.74 -54.28 -27.77
CA LYS A 12 -32.99 -53.48 -26.55
C LYS A 12 -31.85 -53.68 -25.52
N GLN A 13 -31.63 -52.81 -24.54
CA GLN A 13 -32.20 -52.81 -23.16
C GLN A 13 -31.32 -51.84 -22.32
N ASP A 14 -31.67 -51.22 -21.19
CA ASP A 14 -32.89 -51.04 -20.39
C ASP A 14 -32.56 -49.89 -19.41
N VAL A 15 -33.56 -49.08 -19.05
CA VAL A 15 -33.53 -48.13 -17.92
C VAL A 15 -34.69 -48.51 -16.98
N PRO A 16 -34.51 -48.46 -15.65
CA PRO A 16 -35.66 -48.28 -14.77
C PRO A 16 -35.52 -47.13 -13.76
N THR A 17 -36.64 -46.43 -13.64
CA THR A 17 -37.08 -45.38 -12.69
C THR A 17 -37.28 -45.87 -11.25
N PRO A 18 -37.28 -44.97 -10.22
CA PRO A 18 -37.58 -45.32 -8.82
C PRO A 18 -39.03 -45.00 -8.41
N ASN A 19 -39.61 -45.77 -7.48
CA ASN A 19 -40.88 -45.44 -6.83
C ASN A 19 -40.94 -45.79 -5.32
N ARG A 20 -41.38 -44.78 -4.55
CA ARG A 20 -42.00 -44.59 -3.20
C ARG A 20 -42.03 -45.63 -2.04
N GLN A 21 -41.79 -45.05 -0.83
CA GLN A 21 -42.44 -45.14 0.52
C GLN A 21 -42.36 -46.47 1.32
N ASP A 22 -42.20 -46.53 2.66
CA ASP A 22 -42.76 -45.71 3.76
C ASP A 22 -41.98 -45.95 5.12
N PRO A 23 -42.46 -45.66 6.37
CA PRO A 23 -41.79 -44.76 7.32
C PRO A 23 -41.42 -45.37 8.69
N GLN A 24 -40.21 -45.12 9.22
CA GLN A 24 -39.89 -45.27 10.66
C GLN A 24 -38.45 -44.78 10.93
N ASP A 25 -38.28 -43.54 11.36
CA ASP A 25 -37.73 -43.25 12.70
C ASP A 25 -37.73 -41.73 12.94
N LYS A 26 -38.38 -41.35 14.03
CA LYS A 26 -38.38 -39.99 14.57
C LYS A 26 -37.10 -39.80 15.39
N ASP A 27 -36.71 -38.54 15.53
CA ASP A 27 -35.58 -38.01 16.31
C ASP A 27 -34.19 -38.08 15.67
N LYS A 28 -33.85 -37.04 14.91
CA LYS A 28 -32.76 -36.10 15.24
C LYS A 28 -32.61 -35.05 14.15
N ASP A 29 -33.42 -34.01 14.26
CA ASP A 29 -33.10 -32.68 13.73
C ASP A 29 -32.01 -32.09 14.65
N LYS A 30 -30.78 -31.97 14.13
CA LYS A 30 -29.77 -30.95 14.50
C LYS A 30 -28.53 -31.11 13.62
N ASP A 31 -28.10 -29.97 13.07
CA ASP A 31 -26.82 -29.69 12.40
C ASP A 31 -26.61 -30.30 11.01
N ARG A 32 -26.90 -29.51 9.96
CA ARG A 32 -26.37 -29.74 8.61
C ARG A 32 -24.92 -29.25 8.53
N GLU A 33 -23.97 -30.15 8.72
CA GLU A 33 -22.58 -30.01 8.26
C GLU A 33 -22.43 -30.61 6.85
N LEU A 34 -21.82 -29.85 5.94
CA LEU A 34 -21.48 -30.28 4.58
C LEU A 34 -20.12 -31.00 4.59
N ASP A 35 -20.15 -32.34 4.60
CA ASP A 35 -18.95 -33.19 4.50
C ASP A 35 -18.59 -33.47 3.02
N LEU A 36 -17.41 -33.01 2.60
CA LEU A 36 -16.81 -33.27 1.28
C LEU A 36 -15.95 -34.55 1.32
N LYS A 37 -16.32 -35.57 0.53
CA LYS A 37 -15.52 -36.80 0.37
C LYS A 37 -14.37 -36.61 -0.65
N PRO A 38 -13.14 -37.12 -0.38
CA PRO A 38 -12.05 -37.09 -1.34
C PRO A 38 -12.02 -38.33 -2.23
N VAL A 39 -11.95 -38.15 -3.55
CA VAL A 39 -11.55 -39.20 -4.51
C VAL A 39 -10.08 -38.99 -4.82
N GLY A 40 -9.27 -39.98 -4.47
CA GLY A 40 -7.81 -39.92 -4.60
C GLY A 40 -7.30 -40.40 -5.95
N CYS A 41 -6.11 -39.90 -6.31
CA CYS A 41 -5.13 -40.67 -7.06
C CYS A 41 -3.76 -40.54 -6.39
N CYS A 42 -3.15 -41.72 -6.16
CA CYS A 42 -1.76 -42.02 -5.78
C CYS A 42 -1.40 -42.22 -4.28
N ASN A 43 -1.62 -43.48 -3.86
CA ASN A 43 -0.98 -44.37 -2.85
C ASN A 43 -0.99 -44.03 -1.33
N PRO A 44 -1.86 -44.69 -0.51
CA PRO A 44 -2.02 -44.46 0.92
C PRO A 44 -1.57 -45.66 1.78
N ALA A 45 -0.35 -45.65 2.32
CA ALA A 45 0.10 -46.71 3.25
C ALA A 45 0.76 -46.22 4.55
N SER A 46 0.73 -44.91 4.85
CA SER A 46 1.20 -44.41 6.15
C SER A 46 0.05 -43.76 6.93
N ARG A 47 -0.20 -44.26 8.15
CA ARG A 47 -1.15 -43.68 9.12
C ARG A 47 -0.80 -42.21 9.46
N PHE A 48 0.47 -41.82 9.27
CA PHE A 48 0.99 -40.50 9.57
C PHE A 48 0.55 -39.43 8.55
N HIS A 49 0.44 -39.80 7.27
CA HIS A 49 0.03 -38.86 6.22
C HIS A 49 -1.47 -38.55 6.25
N ARG A 50 -2.33 -39.52 6.60
CA ARG A 50 -3.76 -39.26 6.85
C ARG A 50 -3.97 -38.43 8.12
N PHE A 51 -3.16 -38.63 9.15
CA PHE A 51 -3.20 -37.85 10.39
C PHE A 51 -2.75 -36.39 10.21
N LEU A 52 -1.69 -36.13 9.42
CA LEU A 52 -1.27 -34.76 9.08
C LEU A 52 -2.24 -34.05 8.11
N ALA A 53 -2.80 -34.76 7.13
CA ALA A 53 -3.76 -34.19 6.19
C ALA A 53 -5.09 -33.81 6.88
N LEU A 54 -5.53 -34.61 7.87
CA LEU A 54 -6.70 -34.31 8.70
C LEU A 54 -6.47 -33.12 9.66
N ILE A 55 -5.24 -32.93 10.17
CA ILE A 55 -4.86 -31.77 11.00
C ILE A 55 -4.72 -30.48 10.17
N PHE A 56 -4.21 -30.57 8.94
CA PHE A 56 -4.09 -29.40 8.05
C PHE A 56 -5.39 -29.00 7.37
N MET A 57 -6.35 -29.93 7.18
CA MET A 57 -7.69 -29.61 6.68
C MET A 57 -8.57 -28.85 7.70
N CYS A 58 -8.19 -28.79 8.99
CA CYS A 58 -8.94 -28.16 10.09
C CYS A 58 -8.39 -26.79 10.57
N LEU A 59 -7.68 -25.98 9.74
CA LEU A 59 -7.03 -24.73 10.23
C LEU A 59 -7.11 -23.45 9.33
N LEU A 60 -8.08 -23.33 8.40
CA LEU A 60 -9.08 -22.24 8.12
C LEU A 60 -8.66 -20.74 8.10
N GLY A 61 -9.26 -19.76 7.40
CA GLY A 61 -10.49 -19.59 6.61
C GLY A 61 -10.73 -18.06 6.47
N PHE A 62 -10.46 -17.43 5.32
CA PHE A 62 -10.47 -15.96 5.11
C PHE A 62 -11.70 -15.56 4.29
N VAL A 63 -12.47 -14.54 4.72
CA VAL A 63 -13.67 -14.11 3.99
C VAL A 63 -13.53 -12.69 3.45
N VAL A 64 -13.78 -12.48 2.16
CA VAL A 64 -13.91 -11.15 1.56
C VAL A 64 -15.40 -10.81 1.40
N VAL A 65 -15.87 -9.74 2.04
CA VAL A 65 -17.26 -9.26 1.97
C VAL A 65 -17.39 -8.21 0.89
N GLY A 66 -18.05 -8.55 -0.22
CA GLY A 66 -18.27 -7.70 -1.38
C GLY A 66 -17.58 -8.28 -2.62
N GLY A 67 -18.40 -8.65 -3.60
CA GLY A 67 -18.03 -9.22 -4.90
C GLY A 67 -17.89 -8.17 -6.02
N GLY A 68 -17.59 -6.91 -5.67
CA GLY A 68 -17.16 -5.91 -6.66
C GLY A 68 -15.70 -6.11 -7.07
N ILE A 69 -15.24 -5.41 -8.11
CA ILE A 69 -13.90 -5.59 -8.68
C ILE A 69 -12.78 -5.51 -7.62
N VAL A 70 -12.90 -4.58 -6.65
CA VAL A 70 -11.93 -4.42 -5.55
C VAL A 70 -11.89 -5.66 -4.64
N GLY A 71 -13.04 -6.22 -4.27
CA GLY A 71 -13.11 -7.40 -3.42
C GLY A 71 -12.59 -8.65 -4.12
N VAL A 72 -13.01 -8.87 -5.36
CA VAL A 72 -12.61 -10.05 -6.14
C VAL A 72 -11.12 -10.03 -6.49
N THR A 73 -10.58 -8.87 -6.90
CA THR A 73 -9.13 -8.73 -7.17
C THR A 73 -8.29 -8.88 -5.90
N SER A 74 -8.76 -8.34 -4.77
CA SER A 74 -8.09 -8.54 -3.48
C SER A 74 -8.07 -10.02 -3.09
N ALA A 75 -9.21 -10.72 -3.23
CA ALA A 75 -9.30 -12.14 -2.92
C ALA A 75 -8.39 -12.99 -3.82
N ARG A 76 -8.37 -12.72 -5.14
CA ARG A 76 -7.47 -13.38 -6.11
C ARG A 76 -6.00 -13.19 -5.73
N GLU A 77 -5.61 -11.94 -5.47
CA GLU A 77 -4.22 -11.60 -5.14
C GLU A 77 -3.78 -12.24 -3.81
N ILE A 78 -4.65 -12.24 -2.78
CA ILE A 78 -4.37 -12.93 -1.51
C ILE A 78 -4.23 -14.44 -1.75
N LEU A 79 -5.12 -15.06 -2.53
CA LEU A 79 -5.07 -16.49 -2.80
C LEU A 79 -3.84 -16.89 -3.63
N GLU A 80 -3.43 -16.09 -4.61
CA GLU A 80 -2.23 -16.35 -5.40
C GLU A 80 -0.94 -16.26 -4.57
N ARG A 81 -0.88 -15.28 -3.66
CA ARG A 81 0.26 -15.15 -2.73
C ARG A 81 0.23 -16.23 -1.64
N HIS A 82 -0.96 -16.71 -1.28
CA HIS A 82 -1.19 -17.71 -0.24
C HIS A 82 -2.11 -18.85 -0.68
N PRO A 83 -1.67 -19.78 -1.56
CA PRO A 83 -2.53 -20.81 -2.17
C PRO A 83 -3.10 -21.85 -1.20
N TYR A 84 -2.58 -21.90 0.03
CA TYR A 84 -3.02 -22.80 1.09
C TYR A 84 -4.16 -22.22 1.94
N LEU A 85 -4.48 -20.94 1.80
CA LEU A 85 -5.61 -20.34 2.50
C LEU A 85 -6.92 -20.79 1.84
N LYS A 86 -7.86 -21.28 2.65
CA LYS A 86 -9.27 -21.35 2.23
C LYS A 86 -9.84 -19.94 2.27
N ILE A 87 -10.11 -19.36 1.11
CA ILE A 87 -10.66 -18.02 0.98
C ILE A 87 -12.06 -18.12 0.39
N ALA A 88 -13.02 -17.44 0.99
CA ALA A 88 -14.37 -17.28 0.44
C ALA A 88 -14.67 -15.80 0.16
N ILE A 89 -15.36 -15.51 -0.94
CA ILE A 89 -15.98 -14.21 -1.20
C ILE A 89 -17.46 -14.34 -0.86
N VAL A 90 -18.01 -13.45 -0.05
CA VAL A 90 -19.46 -13.34 0.19
C VAL A 90 -20.00 -12.08 -0.48
N GLU A 91 -21.05 -12.25 -1.28
CA GLU A 91 -21.73 -11.18 -2.02
C GLU A 91 -23.23 -11.23 -1.70
N LYS A 92 -23.84 -10.07 -1.42
CA LYS A 92 -25.26 -9.98 -1.07
C LYS A 92 -26.16 -10.22 -2.27
N GLU A 93 -25.70 -9.91 -3.47
CA GLU A 93 -26.44 -10.09 -4.71
C GLU A 93 -26.31 -11.51 -5.27
N SER A 94 -27.17 -11.86 -6.21
CA SER A 94 -27.14 -13.14 -6.93
C SER A 94 -26.03 -13.24 -7.98
N SER A 95 -25.25 -12.17 -8.16
CA SER A 95 -24.13 -12.08 -9.11
C SER A 95 -23.05 -11.13 -8.60
N LEU A 96 -21.83 -11.29 -9.12
CA LEU A 96 -20.72 -10.38 -8.84
C LEU A 96 -20.88 -9.06 -9.60
N ALA A 97 -20.18 -8.01 -9.13
CA ALA A 97 -20.17 -6.69 -9.76
C ALA A 97 -21.54 -6.02 -9.95
N ALA A 98 -22.61 -6.45 -9.27
CA ALA A 98 -23.98 -5.95 -9.48
C ALA A 98 -24.24 -4.48 -9.09
N HIS A 99 -23.28 -3.78 -8.47
CA HIS A 99 -23.40 -2.38 -8.07
C HIS A 99 -22.40 -1.48 -8.82
N GLN A 100 -21.62 -0.66 -8.11
CA GLN A 100 -20.72 0.32 -8.71
C GLN A 100 -19.88 -0.26 -9.84
N SER A 101 -19.23 -1.41 -9.64
CA SER A 101 -18.37 -2.04 -10.67
C SER A 101 -19.10 -2.35 -11.99
N GLY A 102 -20.34 -2.82 -11.94
CA GLY A 102 -21.16 -3.12 -13.13
C GLY A 102 -21.97 -1.94 -13.65
N HIS A 103 -21.99 -0.81 -12.94
CA HIS A 103 -22.66 0.43 -13.34
C HIS A 103 -21.64 1.56 -13.61
N THR A 104 -20.44 1.21 -14.08
CA THR A 104 -19.44 2.18 -14.53
C THR A 104 -19.47 2.34 -16.05
N ASN A 105 -18.86 3.41 -16.54
CA ASN A 105 -18.72 3.66 -17.99
C ASN A 105 -17.65 2.79 -18.66
N GLY A 106 -17.07 1.81 -17.96
CA GLY A 106 -16.08 0.90 -18.54
C GLY A 106 -14.69 1.50 -18.78
N ILE A 107 -14.44 2.77 -18.44
CA ILE A 107 -13.21 3.47 -18.81
C ILE A 107 -12.01 2.95 -17.98
N VAL A 108 -10.91 2.63 -18.66
CA VAL A 108 -9.59 2.41 -18.05
C VAL A 108 -8.77 3.69 -18.20
N HIS A 109 -8.62 4.43 -17.10
CA HIS A 109 -8.02 5.76 -17.13
C HIS A 109 -6.48 5.71 -17.20
N THR A 110 -5.90 6.57 -18.03
CA THR A 110 -4.45 6.72 -18.23
C THR A 110 -3.76 7.72 -17.29
N GLY A 111 -4.53 8.49 -16.50
CA GLY A 111 -3.98 9.44 -15.52
C GLY A 111 -3.99 10.93 -15.90
N VAL A 112 -4.59 11.33 -17.03
CA VAL A 112 -4.66 12.75 -17.48
C VAL A 112 -5.26 13.71 -16.44
N PHE A 113 -6.22 13.24 -15.63
CA PHE A 113 -6.87 14.07 -14.60
C PHE A 113 -6.18 14.02 -13.23
N CYS A 114 -5.11 13.22 -13.10
CA CYS A 114 -4.38 13.10 -11.84
C CYS A 114 -3.42 14.28 -11.67
N LYS A 115 -3.33 14.81 -10.45
CA LYS A 115 -2.29 15.79 -10.10
C LYS A 115 -0.93 15.09 -10.10
N PRO A 116 0.12 15.67 -10.71
CA PRO A 116 1.48 15.13 -10.63
C PRO A 116 1.93 14.90 -9.18
N ASP A 117 2.78 13.90 -8.98
CA ASP A 117 3.36 13.46 -7.69
C ASP A 117 2.40 12.98 -6.59
N SER A 118 1.08 13.16 -6.75
CA SER A 118 0.10 12.47 -5.92
C SER A 118 0.17 10.98 -6.24
N SER A 119 0.04 10.09 -5.26
CA SER A 119 -0.02 8.70 -5.68
C SER A 119 -1.23 8.48 -6.61
N ASN A 120 -2.33 9.27 -6.59
CA ASN A 120 -3.03 9.82 -7.74
C ASN A 120 -2.67 9.18 -9.07
N ALA A 121 -1.57 9.73 -9.56
CA ALA A 121 -0.92 9.39 -10.79
C ALA A 121 -0.30 7.99 -10.73
N LYS A 122 0.44 7.64 -9.68
CA LYS A 122 1.13 6.34 -9.47
C LYS A 122 0.22 5.10 -9.58
N LEU A 123 -0.85 4.91 -8.77
CA LEU A 123 -1.71 3.70 -8.98
C LEU A 123 -2.57 3.82 -10.24
N CYS A 124 -2.86 5.03 -10.75
CA CYS A 124 -3.58 5.13 -12.02
C CYS A 124 -2.70 4.61 -13.16
N ALA A 125 -1.43 5.00 -13.21
CA ALA A 125 -0.47 4.56 -14.22
C ALA A 125 -0.17 3.06 -14.08
N GLU A 126 0.15 2.59 -12.87
CA GLU A 126 0.45 1.16 -12.64
C GLU A 126 -0.81 0.30 -12.80
N GLY A 127 -1.96 0.77 -12.32
CA GLY A 127 -3.25 0.12 -12.50
C GLY A 127 -3.65 0.01 -13.98
N TYR A 128 -3.40 1.05 -14.78
CA TYR A 128 -3.57 0.99 -16.23
C TYR A 128 -2.70 -0.10 -16.85
N ARG A 129 -1.40 -0.12 -16.53
CA ARG A 129 -0.43 -1.10 -17.07
C ARG A 129 -0.81 -2.54 -16.71
N LEU A 130 -1.10 -2.81 -15.44
CA LEU A 130 -1.48 -4.15 -14.96
C LEU A 130 -2.82 -4.60 -15.53
N THR A 131 -3.79 -3.68 -15.64
CA THR A 131 -5.09 -3.98 -16.23
C THR A 131 -4.93 -4.36 -17.70
N CYS A 132 -4.25 -3.56 -18.51
CA CYS A 132 -4.00 -3.88 -19.92
C CYS A 132 -3.30 -5.24 -20.08
N ALA A 133 -2.23 -5.50 -19.31
CA ALA A 133 -1.53 -6.78 -19.36
C ALA A 133 -2.44 -7.98 -18.99
N TYR A 134 -3.36 -7.80 -18.04
CA TYR A 134 -4.32 -8.83 -17.66
C TYR A 134 -5.40 -9.06 -18.74
N LEU A 135 -5.92 -7.98 -19.33
CA LEU A 135 -6.90 -8.05 -20.42
C LEU A 135 -6.32 -8.78 -21.63
N ASP A 136 -5.07 -8.48 -22.00
CA ASP A 136 -4.35 -9.15 -23.08
C ASP A 136 -4.11 -10.63 -22.75
N LYS A 137 -3.62 -10.93 -21.54
CA LYS A 137 -3.34 -12.30 -21.09
C LYS A 137 -4.58 -13.20 -21.08
N LYS A 138 -5.75 -12.64 -20.72
CA LYS A 138 -7.02 -13.37 -20.63
C LYS A 138 -7.88 -13.26 -21.87
N THR A 139 -7.42 -12.52 -22.88
CA THR A 139 -8.16 -12.26 -24.11
C THR A 139 -9.54 -11.65 -23.82
N ILE A 140 -9.61 -10.77 -22.80
CA ILE A 140 -10.87 -10.12 -22.42
C ILE A 140 -11.14 -8.99 -23.42
N PRO A 141 -12.34 -8.95 -24.03
CA PRO A 141 -12.69 -7.89 -24.97
C PRO A 141 -12.54 -6.52 -24.35
N HIS A 142 -11.71 -5.69 -24.96
CA HIS A 142 -11.53 -4.29 -24.60
C HIS A 142 -11.24 -3.49 -25.88
N LYS A 143 -11.58 -2.20 -25.87
CA LYS A 143 -11.41 -1.34 -27.05
C LYS A 143 -10.61 -0.10 -26.67
N LYS A 144 -9.44 0.07 -27.31
CA LYS A 144 -8.67 1.33 -27.27
C LYS A 144 -9.35 2.35 -28.18
N CYS A 145 -10.36 3.02 -27.66
CA CYS A 145 -11.14 4.02 -28.39
C CYS A 145 -10.63 5.45 -28.17
N GLY A 146 -9.65 5.64 -27.28
CA GLY A 146 -9.07 6.92 -26.92
C GLY A 146 -10.04 7.86 -26.21
N LYS A 147 -9.50 8.98 -25.74
CA LYS A 147 -10.25 10.02 -25.02
C LYS A 147 -9.87 11.40 -25.54
N LEU A 148 -10.88 12.16 -25.96
CA LEU A 148 -10.78 13.52 -26.44
C LEU A 148 -11.38 14.49 -25.40
N ILE A 149 -10.58 15.40 -24.86
CA ILE A 149 -11.03 16.45 -23.93
C ILE A 149 -11.06 17.77 -24.70
N VAL A 150 -12.25 18.37 -24.85
CA VAL A 150 -12.50 19.45 -25.81
C VAL A 150 -12.85 20.76 -25.10
N ALA A 151 -12.14 21.83 -25.45
CA ALA A 151 -12.48 23.19 -25.09
C ALA A 151 -13.46 23.76 -26.12
N THR A 152 -14.64 24.15 -25.67
CA THR A 152 -15.71 24.71 -26.53
C THR A 152 -15.74 26.24 -26.50
N HIS A 153 -15.07 26.85 -25.52
CA HIS A 153 -14.98 28.30 -25.31
C HIS A 153 -13.54 28.71 -25.00
N ALA A 154 -13.16 29.95 -25.33
CA ALA A 154 -11.79 30.44 -25.15
C ALA A 154 -11.30 30.38 -23.69
N ASN A 155 -12.20 30.57 -22.71
CA ASN A 155 -11.85 30.50 -21.29
C ASN A 155 -11.53 29.07 -20.79
N GLU A 156 -11.93 28.03 -21.51
CA GLU A 156 -11.65 26.63 -21.17
C GLU A 156 -10.24 26.22 -21.61
N VAL A 157 -9.61 26.95 -22.53
CA VAL A 157 -8.29 26.61 -23.09
C VAL A 157 -7.20 26.60 -22.03
N ARG A 158 -7.22 27.52 -21.06
CA ARG A 158 -6.22 27.54 -19.99
C ARG A 158 -6.24 26.24 -19.18
N HIS A 159 -7.42 25.79 -18.76
CA HIS A 159 -7.55 24.56 -17.98
C HIS A 159 -7.24 23.31 -18.82
N LEU A 160 -7.54 23.34 -20.12
CA LEU A 160 -7.09 22.29 -21.04
C LEU A 160 -5.55 22.17 -21.09
N MET A 161 -4.83 23.30 -21.10
CA MET A 161 -3.36 23.30 -21.07
C MET A 161 -2.81 22.81 -19.72
N GLU A 162 -3.47 23.13 -18.60
CA GLU A 162 -3.12 22.57 -17.29
C GLU A 162 -3.24 21.03 -17.30
N LEU A 163 -4.30 20.48 -17.89
CA LEU A 163 -4.45 19.03 -18.05
C LEU A 163 -3.41 18.42 -18.98
N TYR A 164 -2.99 19.13 -20.04
CA TYR A 164 -1.91 18.69 -20.91
C TYR A 164 -0.58 18.58 -20.14
N HIS A 165 -0.21 19.60 -19.38
CA HIS A 165 1.01 19.57 -18.56
C HIS A 165 0.97 18.48 -17.48
N ASN A 166 -0.18 18.29 -16.82
CA ASN A 166 -0.34 17.19 -15.87
C ASN A 166 -0.20 15.82 -16.55
N GLY A 167 -0.79 15.65 -17.74
CA GLY A 167 -0.66 14.42 -18.52
C GLY A 167 0.78 14.12 -18.95
N MET A 168 1.54 15.15 -19.33
CA MET A 168 2.97 15.02 -19.65
C MET A 168 3.79 14.63 -18.42
N ALA A 169 3.54 15.26 -17.26
CA ALA A 169 4.23 14.94 -16.01
C ALA A 169 3.85 13.56 -15.43
N ASN A 170 2.70 13.01 -15.81
CA ASN A 170 2.25 11.67 -15.43
C ASN A 170 2.62 10.58 -16.47
N ASP A 171 3.44 10.91 -17.47
CA ASP A 171 3.84 10.00 -18.55
C ASP A 171 2.64 9.36 -19.28
N VAL A 172 1.56 10.12 -19.50
CA VAL A 172 0.39 9.61 -20.23
C VAL A 172 0.80 9.24 -21.67
N PRO A 173 0.64 7.98 -22.09
CA PRO A 173 1.20 7.51 -23.34
C PRO A 173 0.49 8.13 -24.54
N ASN A 174 1.30 8.55 -25.53
CA ASN A 174 0.86 9.08 -26.83
C ASN A 174 -0.10 10.30 -26.75
N LEU A 175 -0.03 11.08 -25.68
CA LEU A 175 -0.88 12.26 -25.46
C LEU A 175 -0.59 13.37 -26.50
N LYS A 176 -1.63 13.89 -27.16
CA LYS A 176 -1.51 14.91 -28.23
C LYS A 176 -2.41 16.11 -27.98
N LEU A 177 -1.90 17.32 -28.20
CA LEU A 177 -2.70 18.54 -28.25
C LEU A 177 -3.21 18.77 -29.68
N LEU A 178 -4.51 18.99 -29.86
CA LEU A 178 -5.14 19.33 -31.13
C LEU A 178 -5.48 20.82 -31.14
N HIS A 179 -5.02 21.55 -32.15
CA HIS A 179 -4.94 23.01 -32.14
C HIS A 179 -6.17 23.73 -32.68
N ASN A 180 -6.97 23.07 -33.52
CA ASN A 180 -8.10 23.67 -34.24
C ASN A 180 -9.24 22.65 -34.43
N GLU A 181 -10.36 23.12 -34.98
CA GLU A 181 -11.55 22.29 -35.21
C GLU A 181 -11.31 21.20 -36.27
N ASP A 182 -10.48 21.44 -37.29
CA ASP A 182 -10.22 20.46 -38.35
C ASP A 182 -9.49 19.23 -37.80
N GLU A 183 -8.45 19.42 -36.99
CA GLU A 183 -7.75 18.34 -36.28
C GLU A 183 -8.69 17.56 -35.33
N ILE A 184 -9.60 18.26 -34.66
CA ILE A 184 -10.64 17.62 -33.82
C ILE A 184 -11.54 16.74 -34.69
N ARG A 185 -11.94 17.21 -35.87
CA ARG A 185 -12.84 16.51 -36.79
C ARG A 185 -12.17 15.33 -37.52
N GLU A 186 -10.86 15.34 -37.67
CA GLU A 186 -10.12 14.17 -38.14
C GLU A 186 -10.29 12.98 -37.18
N ILE A 187 -10.23 13.24 -35.87
CA ILE A 187 -10.44 12.22 -34.84
C ILE A 187 -11.93 11.91 -34.65
N GLU A 188 -12.76 12.94 -34.41
CA GLU A 188 -14.21 12.86 -34.18
C GLU A 188 -14.99 13.80 -35.13
N PRO A 189 -15.43 13.34 -36.32
CA PRO A 189 -15.95 14.20 -37.41
C PRO A 189 -17.12 15.12 -37.04
N PHE A 190 -17.94 14.72 -36.08
CA PHE A 190 -19.12 15.45 -35.61
C PHE A 190 -18.84 16.29 -34.36
N CYS A 191 -17.65 16.16 -33.76
CA CYS A 191 -17.24 16.96 -32.61
C CYS A 191 -16.89 18.39 -33.05
N ARG A 192 -17.24 19.38 -32.22
CA ARG A 192 -16.96 20.80 -32.42
C ARG A 192 -16.23 21.35 -31.20
N GLY A 193 -15.19 22.14 -31.44
CA GLY A 193 -14.38 22.74 -30.40
C GLY A 193 -13.29 23.63 -30.95
N ILE A 194 -12.69 24.44 -30.08
CA ILE A 194 -11.62 25.38 -30.43
C ILE A 194 -10.25 24.70 -30.33
N LYS A 195 -10.08 23.83 -29.33
CA LYS A 195 -8.84 23.11 -29.02
C LYS A 195 -9.17 21.83 -28.24
N ALA A 196 -8.38 20.78 -28.36
CA ALA A 196 -8.62 19.54 -27.61
C ALA A 196 -7.33 18.83 -27.18
N LEU A 197 -7.47 17.91 -26.23
CA LEU A 197 -6.42 16.99 -25.76
C LEU A 197 -6.83 15.56 -26.11
N TRP A 198 -6.00 14.85 -26.87
CA TRP A 198 -6.25 13.49 -27.33
C TRP A 198 -5.34 12.49 -26.61
N SER A 199 -5.93 11.56 -25.86
CA SER A 199 -5.26 10.44 -25.19
C SER A 199 -5.65 9.12 -25.87
N PRO A 200 -4.89 8.66 -26.88
CA PRO A 200 -5.28 7.55 -27.75
C PRO A 200 -5.31 6.19 -27.03
N GLU A 201 -4.48 6.00 -26.01
CA GLU A 201 -4.37 4.72 -25.28
C GLU A 201 -5.52 4.49 -24.29
N THR A 202 -6.38 5.50 -24.03
CA THR A 202 -7.53 5.30 -23.13
C THR A 202 -8.44 4.21 -23.71
N SER A 203 -8.78 3.22 -22.88
CA SER A 203 -9.57 2.06 -23.31
C SER A 203 -10.87 1.95 -22.54
N ILE A 204 -11.80 1.20 -23.12
CA ILE A 204 -13.05 0.77 -22.48
C ILE A 204 -13.06 -0.74 -22.33
N VAL A 205 -13.64 -1.21 -21.24
CA VAL A 205 -13.80 -2.62 -20.91
C VAL A 205 -15.13 -2.86 -20.19
N ASP A 206 -15.61 -4.08 -20.24
CA ASP A 206 -16.71 -4.55 -19.40
C ASP A 206 -16.17 -5.02 -18.06
N TRP A 207 -16.30 -4.18 -17.02
CA TRP A 207 -15.82 -4.49 -15.67
C TRP A 207 -16.58 -5.66 -15.01
N VAL A 208 -17.78 -6.02 -15.48
CA VAL A 208 -18.46 -7.25 -15.04
C VAL A 208 -17.69 -8.44 -15.55
N LYS A 209 -17.38 -8.50 -16.85
CA LYS A 209 -16.57 -9.58 -17.44
C LYS A 209 -15.16 -9.67 -16.85
N VAL A 210 -14.52 -8.53 -16.57
CA VAL A 210 -13.22 -8.52 -15.88
C VAL A 210 -13.36 -9.14 -14.49
N THR A 211 -14.38 -8.72 -13.73
CA THR A 211 -14.64 -9.27 -12.39
C THR A 211 -14.91 -10.77 -12.46
N GLU A 212 -15.66 -11.26 -13.44
CA GLU A 212 -15.94 -12.68 -13.65
C GLU A 212 -14.70 -13.50 -14.02
N ASN A 213 -13.79 -12.95 -14.83
CA ASN A 213 -12.53 -13.61 -15.16
C ASN A 213 -11.60 -13.69 -13.95
N VAL A 214 -11.47 -12.59 -13.20
CA VAL A 214 -10.70 -12.58 -11.94
C VAL A 214 -11.30 -13.55 -10.92
N ALA A 215 -12.64 -13.64 -10.86
CA ALA A 215 -13.35 -14.61 -10.02
C ALA A 215 -13.10 -16.05 -10.48
N SER A 216 -12.99 -16.29 -11.79
CA SER A 216 -12.68 -17.60 -12.35
C SER A 216 -11.26 -18.03 -12.00
N ASP A 217 -10.30 -17.10 -12.06
CA ASP A 217 -8.92 -17.33 -11.60
C ASP A 217 -8.87 -17.67 -10.11
N PHE A 218 -9.62 -16.93 -9.30
CA PHE A 218 -9.76 -17.18 -7.88
C PHE A 218 -10.36 -18.57 -7.60
N LYS A 219 -11.43 -18.97 -8.31
CA LYS A 219 -12.01 -20.32 -8.20
C LYS A 219 -11.05 -21.42 -8.66
N ALA A 220 -10.32 -21.20 -9.76
CA ALA A 220 -9.34 -22.16 -10.27
C ALA A 220 -8.21 -22.43 -9.26
N ASN A 221 -7.90 -21.45 -8.40
CA ASN A 221 -6.94 -21.57 -7.31
C ASN A 221 -7.56 -22.07 -5.99
N ASN A 222 -8.74 -22.70 -6.02
CA ASN A 222 -9.50 -23.22 -4.87
C ASN A 222 -10.14 -22.16 -3.94
N GLY A 223 -10.47 -20.98 -4.47
CA GLY A 223 -11.28 -19.99 -3.78
C GLY A 223 -12.79 -20.27 -3.89
N GLU A 224 -13.55 -19.99 -2.84
CA GLU A 224 -15.00 -20.18 -2.80
C GLU A 224 -15.75 -18.86 -3.00
N ILE A 225 -16.88 -18.87 -3.70
CA ILE A 225 -17.73 -17.68 -3.87
C ILE A 225 -19.15 -18.01 -3.45
N VAL A 226 -19.65 -17.29 -2.46
CA VAL A 226 -20.99 -17.44 -1.89
C VAL A 226 -21.81 -16.20 -2.24
N LEU A 227 -22.77 -16.38 -3.15
CA LEU A 227 -23.71 -15.35 -3.58
C LEU A 227 -24.97 -15.37 -2.70
N ASN A 228 -25.80 -14.33 -2.79
CA ASN A 228 -27.00 -14.15 -1.96
C ASN A 228 -26.73 -14.13 -0.44
N PHE A 229 -25.49 -13.86 -0.03
CA PHE A 229 -25.09 -13.79 1.37
C PHE A 229 -24.95 -12.33 1.81
N LYS A 230 -26.07 -11.71 2.18
CA LYS A 230 -26.06 -10.34 2.71
C LYS A 230 -25.64 -10.35 4.17
N VAL A 231 -24.44 -9.84 4.45
CA VAL A 231 -23.97 -9.72 5.84
C VAL A 231 -24.82 -8.70 6.61
N THR A 232 -25.74 -9.22 7.43
CA THR A 232 -26.63 -8.41 8.27
C THR A 232 -25.97 -8.07 9.60
N LYS A 233 -25.15 -8.99 10.12
CA LYS A 233 -24.49 -8.87 11.41
C LYS A 233 -23.15 -9.59 11.40
N PHE A 234 -22.22 -9.04 12.17
CA PHE A 234 -21.02 -9.74 12.58
C PHE A 234 -21.18 -10.07 14.06
N SER A 235 -20.88 -11.31 14.45
CA SER A 235 -20.79 -11.70 15.86
C SER A 235 -19.52 -12.49 16.10
N GLU A 236 -19.14 -12.58 17.36
CA GLU A 236 -18.16 -13.57 17.77
C GLU A 236 -18.83 -14.95 17.70
N THR A 237 -18.06 -15.95 17.29
CA THR A 237 -18.48 -17.35 17.33
C THR A 237 -18.38 -17.85 18.77
N ASN A 238 -19.38 -18.57 19.25
CA ASN A 238 -19.38 -19.19 20.58
C ASN A 238 -19.24 -20.72 20.47
N GLY A 239 -18.80 -21.36 21.55
CA GLY A 239 -18.64 -22.83 21.64
C GLY A 239 -17.34 -23.34 21.02
N ASP A 240 -17.27 -24.64 20.77
CA ASP A 240 -16.01 -25.35 20.43
C ASP A 240 -15.34 -24.83 19.14
N LYS A 241 -16.14 -24.28 18.21
CA LYS A 241 -15.66 -23.70 16.94
C LYS A 241 -15.16 -22.26 17.06
N ALA A 242 -15.26 -21.62 18.23
CA ALA A 242 -14.83 -20.24 18.44
C ALA A 242 -13.32 -20.06 18.33
N ALA A 243 -12.54 -21.04 18.80
CA ALA A 243 -11.08 -21.03 18.67
C ALA A 243 -10.63 -21.16 17.20
N GLU A 244 -11.40 -21.93 16.42
CA GLU A 244 -11.08 -22.27 15.04
C GLU A 244 -11.59 -21.22 14.04
N TYR A 245 -12.77 -20.65 14.28
CA TYR A 245 -13.37 -19.58 13.48
C TYR A 245 -14.02 -18.52 14.38
N PRO A 246 -13.25 -17.54 14.86
CA PRO A 246 -13.71 -16.60 15.88
C PRO A 246 -14.75 -15.59 15.40
N ILE A 247 -14.90 -15.39 14.07
CA ILE A 247 -15.93 -14.50 13.51
C ILE A 247 -17.05 -15.34 12.91
N SER A 248 -18.29 -14.98 13.24
CA SER A 248 -19.49 -15.41 12.54
C SER A 248 -20.06 -14.24 11.75
N LEU A 249 -20.14 -14.39 10.44
CA LEU A 249 -20.90 -13.52 9.54
C LEU A 249 -22.31 -14.11 9.45
N HIS A 250 -23.33 -13.28 9.68
CA HIS A 250 -24.72 -13.69 9.63
C HIS A 250 -25.37 -13.14 8.36
N GLY A 251 -26.00 -14.01 7.60
CA GLY A 251 -26.78 -13.73 6.41
C GLY A 251 -28.18 -13.18 6.73
N CYS A 252 -29.10 -13.32 5.78
CA CYS A 252 -30.49 -12.91 5.97
C CYS A 252 -31.33 -13.99 6.68
N LEU A 253 -31.01 -15.27 6.49
CA LEU A 253 -31.67 -16.37 7.17
C LEU A 253 -30.93 -16.70 8.48
N ASP A 254 -31.66 -17.13 9.50
CA ASP A 254 -31.07 -17.49 10.79
C ASP A 254 -30.10 -18.68 10.68
N SER A 255 -30.23 -19.50 9.63
CA SER A 255 -29.31 -20.59 9.29
C SER A 255 -28.06 -20.15 8.53
N ASP A 256 -28.03 -18.93 7.98
CA ASP A 256 -26.94 -18.45 7.12
C ASP A 256 -25.79 -17.89 7.98
N ILE A 257 -25.01 -18.79 8.58
CA ILE A 257 -23.86 -18.40 9.40
C ILE A 257 -22.58 -18.90 8.74
N LEU A 258 -21.78 -17.97 8.21
CA LEU A 258 -20.45 -18.27 7.72
C LEU A 258 -19.43 -17.93 8.79
N ARG A 259 -18.56 -18.89 9.12
CA ARG A 259 -17.53 -18.67 10.13
C ARG A 259 -16.18 -18.44 9.47
N ALA A 260 -15.45 -17.46 9.96
CA ALA A 260 -14.19 -17.00 9.39
C ALA A 260 -13.15 -16.72 10.47
N ARG A 261 -11.89 -16.79 10.07
CA ARG A 261 -10.75 -16.32 10.88
C ARG A 261 -10.43 -14.86 10.64
N ASN A 262 -10.48 -14.40 9.41
CA ASN A 262 -10.20 -13.03 9.02
C ASN A 262 -11.21 -12.59 7.97
N VAL A 263 -11.54 -11.31 7.97
CA VAL A 263 -12.51 -10.72 7.05
C VAL A 263 -11.97 -9.41 6.47
N LEU A 264 -12.06 -9.25 5.15
CA LEU A 264 -11.88 -7.97 4.47
C LEU A 264 -13.22 -7.54 3.87
N THR A 265 -13.72 -6.35 4.22
CA THR A 265 -14.93 -5.81 3.60
C THR A 265 -14.57 -4.79 2.51
N CYS A 266 -15.17 -4.96 1.34
CA CYS A 266 -15.05 -4.12 0.16
C CYS A 266 -16.46 -3.68 -0.27
N GLY A 267 -17.24 -3.18 0.69
CA GLY A 267 -18.69 -2.98 0.50
C GLY A 267 -19.12 -1.76 -0.30
N GLY A 268 -18.19 -0.96 -0.85
CA GLY A 268 -18.50 0.21 -1.68
C GLY A 268 -19.51 1.15 -1.01
N LEU A 269 -20.71 1.26 -1.60
CA LEU A 269 -21.85 2.04 -1.10
C LEU A 269 -22.32 1.63 0.31
N GLN A 270 -21.92 0.48 0.83
CA GLN A 270 -22.28 -0.01 2.17
C GLN A 270 -21.10 0.00 3.15
N SER A 271 -19.96 0.56 2.75
CA SER A 271 -18.71 0.45 3.51
C SER A 271 -18.78 1.04 4.92
N ASP A 272 -19.40 2.20 5.10
CA ASP A 272 -19.64 2.80 6.43
C ASP A 272 -20.66 2.03 7.28
N LEU A 273 -21.62 1.33 6.66
CA LEU A 273 -22.59 0.50 7.36
C LEU A 273 -21.96 -0.81 7.85
N LEU A 274 -21.19 -1.47 7.00
CA LEU A 274 -20.40 -2.65 7.37
C LEU A 274 -19.41 -2.29 8.48
N ALA A 275 -18.77 -1.12 8.37
CA ALA A 275 -17.92 -0.60 9.42
C ALA A 275 -18.72 -0.45 10.74
N LYS A 276 -19.89 0.18 10.73
CA LYS A 276 -20.74 0.31 11.92
C LYS A 276 -21.16 -1.03 12.53
N LYS A 277 -21.46 -2.05 11.69
CA LYS A 277 -21.88 -3.40 12.15
C LYS A 277 -20.82 -4.15 12.92
N THR A 278 -19.56 -3.75 12.79
CA THR A 278 -18.44 -4.30 13.57
C THR A 278 -18.05 -3.41 14.76
N GLY A 279 -18.70 -2.27 14.94
CA GLY A 279 -18.38 -1.28 15.99
C GLY A 279 -17.50 -0.10 15.55
N CYS A 280 -17.17 0.05 14.25
CA CYS A 280 -16.37 1.19 13.76
C CYS A 280 -17.14 2.51 13.76
N SER A 281 -16.40 3.62 13.55
CA SER A 281 -16.98 4.90 13.09
C SER A 281 -17.86 4.70 11.86
N ARG A 282 -18.94 5.47 11.76
CA ARG A 282 -19.56 5.76 10.46
C ARG A 282 -18.80 6.78 9.63
N GLU A 283 -17.83 7.51 10.17
CA GLU A 283 -17.05 8.53 9.44
C GLU A 283 -15.81 7.95 8.73
N PRO A 284 -15.44 8.42 7.51
CA PRO A 284 -16.19 9.38 6.69
C PRO A 284 -17.52 8.78 6.21
N LEU A 285 -18.55 9.61 6.10
CA LEU A 285 -19.88 9.14 5.73
C LEU A 285 -19.94 8.93 4.22
N THR A 286 -20.39 7.76 3.78
CA THR A 286 -20.63 7.48 2.38
C THR A 286 -21.96 8.11 1.95
N ILE A 287 -21.88 9.14 1.12
CA ILE A 287 -23.02 9.84 0.54
C ILE A 287 -23.23 9.29 -0.88
N PRO A 288 -24.40 8.72 -1.18
CA PRO A 288 -24.68 8.19 -2.50
C PRO A 288 -25.10 9.33 -3.44
N PHE A 289 -24.50 9.37 -4.61
CA PHE A 289 -24.88 10.27 -5.69
C PHE A 289 -25.38 9.46 -6.88
N ARG A 290 -26.61 9.74 -7.32
CA ARG A 290 -27.19 9.09 -8.49
C ARG A 290 -26.82 9.87 -9.73
N SER A 291 -26.16 9.16 -10.64
CA SER A 291 -25.68 9.62 -11.92
C SER A 291 -26.66 9.16 -13.00
N GLU A 292 -27.42 10.09 -13.59
CA GLU A 292 -28.26 9.80 -14.75
C GLU A 292 -27.45 9.82 -16.04
N GLN A 293 -27.76 8.86 -16.89
CA GLN A 293 -27.13 8.65 -18.18
C GLN A 293 -28.17 8.59 -19.28
N LEU A 294 -27.78 9.05 -20.47
CA LEU A 294 -28.59 9.06 -21.66
C LEU A 294 -27.98 8.12 -22.70
N LEU A 295 -28.80 7.23 -23.25
CA LEU A 295 -28.46 6.38 -24.38
C LEU A 295 -28.73 7.12 -25.69
N ILE A 296 -27.73 7.19 -26.56
CA ILE A 296 -27.88 7.76 -27.90
C ILE A 296 -28.60 6.76 -28.82
N ALA A 297 -29.55 7.27 -29.62
CA ALA A 297 -30.32 6.49 -30.60
C ALA A 297 -29.39 5.81 -31.61
N LYS A 298 -29.74 4.57 -31.99
CA LYS A 298 -28.88 3.70 -32.80
C LYS A 298 -28.48 4.35 -34.13
N GLU A 299 -29.39 5.09 -34.75
CA GLU A 299 -29.19 5.78 -36.03
C GLU A 299 -28.17 6.93 -35.92
N LYS A 300 -27.85 7.39 -34.70
CA LYS A 300 -26.94 8.51 -34.42
C LYS A 300 -25.63 8.09 -33.76
N GLN A 301 -25.49 6.84 -33.34
CA GLN A 301 -24.28 6.34 -32.65
C GLN A 301 -23.01 6.49 -33.53
N HIS A 302 -23.13 6.39 -34.85
CA HIS A 302 -22.01 6.61 -35.79
C HIS A 302 -21.31 7.99 -35.66
N MET A 303 -21.91 8.95 -34.97
CA MET A 303 -21.36 10.28 -34.77
C MET A 303 -20.23 10.33 -33.72
N ILE A 304 -20.08 9.29 -32.89
CA ILE A 304 -19.10 9.24 -31.80
C ILE A 304 -18.27 7.96 -31.93
N LYS A 305 -16.93 8.09 -32.03
CA LYS A 305 -16.02 6.95 -32.18
C LYS A 305 -15.34 6.55 -30.87
N GLY A 306 -15.02 7.53 -30.04
CA GLY A 306 -14.25 7.44 -28.81
C GLY A 306 -14.88 8.21 -27.66
N ILE A 307 -14.14 8.33 -26.56
CA ILE A 307 -14.64 9.01 -25.36
C ILE A 307 -14.49 10.52 -25.55
N ILE A 308 -15.56 11.31 -25.37
CA ILE A 308 -15.52 12.77 -25.58
C ILE A 308 -15.92 13.50 -24.29
N TYR A 309 -14.97 14.25 -23.72
CA TYR A 309 -15.13 15.04 -22.50
C TYR A 309 -15.13 16.52 -22.83
N PRO A 310 -15.96 17.35 -22.18
CA PRO A 310 -15.68 18.77 -22.07
C PRO A 310 -14.54 19.00 -21.07
N VAL A 311 -13.89 20.17 -21.16
CA VAL A 311 -12.95 20.61 -20.11
C VAL A 311 -13.70 20.77 -18.77
N PRO A 312 -13.25 20.14 -17.67
CA PRO A 312 -13.86 20.28 -16.35
C PRO A 312 -13.87 21.74 -15.89
N LYS A 313 -14.96 22.19 -15.28
CA LYS A 313 -15.11 23.56 -14.75
C LYS A 313 -14.84 23.67 -13.25
N THR A 314 -14.67 22.54 -12.57
CA THR A 314 -14.71 22.43 -11.11
C THR A 314 -13.76 21.34 -10.63
N SER A 315 -13.40 21.38 -9.35
CA SER A 315 -12.64 20.30 -8.69
C SER A 315 -13.49 19.05 -8.39
N LEU A 316 -14.78 19.06 -8.70
CA LEU A 316 -15.71 17.94 -8.51
C LEU A 316 -15.77 17.13 -9.81
N SER A 317 -14.72 16.36 -10.07
CA SER A 317 -14.52 15.63 -11.32
C SER A 317 -15.64 14.63 -11.68
N PHE A 318 -16.42 14.16 -10.69
CA PHE A 318 -17.58 13.27 -10.89
C PHE A 318 -18.82 13.98 -11.48
N LEU A 319 -18.81 15.31 -11.60
CA LEU A 319 -19.91 16.10 -12.19
C LEU A 319 -19.70 16.43 -13.68
N VAL A 320 -18.69 15.85 -14.33
CA VAL A 320 -18.34 16.19 -15.72
C VAL A 320 -19.03 15.24 -16.69
N PRO A 321 -20.09 15.67 -17.41
CA PRO A 321 -20.79 14.80 -18.34
C PRO A 321 -19.99 14.64 -19.64
N HIS A 322 -19.97 13.42 -20.16
CA HIS A 322 -19.13 13.02 -21.28
C HIS A 322 -19.81 11.92 -22.10
N PHE A 323 -19.37 11.76 -23.36
CA PHE A 323 -19.74 10.64 -24.19
C PHE A 323 -18.81 9.46 -23.95
N THR A 324 -19.36 8.26 -23.81
CA THR A 324 -18.60 7.02 -23.70
C THR A 324 -19.20 5.96 -24.63
N PRO A 325 -18.45 5.46 -25.62
CA PRO A 325 -18.84 4.25 -26.32
C PRO A 325 -18.70 3.04 -25.40
N LEU A 326 -19.60 2.08 -25.56
CA LEU A 326 -19.54 0.78 -24.89
C LEU A 326 -19.02 -0.31 -25.85
N LEU A 327 -18.76 -1.50 -25.31
CA LEU A 327 -18.29 -2.64 -26.12
C LEU A 327 -19.35 -3.18 -27.08
N ASP A 328 -20.63 -2.93 -26.84
CA ASP A 328 -21.74 -3.27 -27.73
C ASP A 328 -22.05 -2.18 -28.77
N GLU A 329 -21.13 -1.22 -28.92
CA GLU A 329 -21.22 -0.04 -29.80
C GLU A 329 -22.28 0.98 -29.40
N SER A 330 -23.06 0.73 -28.35
CA SER A 330 -23.96 1.72 -27.81
C SER A 330 -23.20 2.87 -27.16
N ILE A 331 -23.81 4.05 -27.10
CA ILE A 331 -23.14 5.27 -26.66
C ILE A 331 -23.94 5.91 -25.55
N LEU A 332 -23.26 6.13 -24.43
CA LEU A 332 -23.81 6.79 -23.26
C LEU A 332 -23.32 8.23 -23.20
N TYR A 333 -24.19 9.13 -22.76
CA TYR A 333 -23.86 10.49 -22.37
C TYR A 333 -24.24 10.72 -20.91
N GLY A 334 -23.30 11.20 -20.11
CA GLY A 334 -23.50 11.49 -18.69
C GLY A 334 -22.18 11.55 -17.91
N PRO A 335 -22.21 11.75 -16.59
CA PRO A 335 -23.42 11.77 -15.78
C PRO A 335 -23.98 13.18 -15.52
N SER A 336 -25.30 13.27 -15.36
CA SER A 336 -25.92 14.36 -14.58
C SER A 336 -26.19 13.82 -13.18
N THR A 337 -25.59 14.45 -12.16
CA THR A 337 -25.43 13.79 -10.85
C THR A 337 -26.15 14.55 -9.74
N LEU A 338 -26.97 13.85 -8.97
CA LEU A 338 -27.71 14.40 -7.83
C LEU A 338 -27.49 13.53 -6.58
N LEU A 339 -27.66 14.09 -5.39
CA LEU A 339 -27.82 13.30 -4.18
C LEU A 339 -28.89 12.21 -4.41
N ALA A 340 -28.51 10.95 -4.22
CA ALA A 340 -29.44 9.84 -4.34
C ALA A 340 -30.33 9.77 -3.08
N PRO A 341 -31.63 9.47 -3.23
CA PRO A 341 -32.53 9.27 -2.10
C PRO A 341 -32.27 7.96 -1.32
N GLY A 342 -31.22 7.21 -1.67
CA GLY A 342 -30.81 5.97 -1.04
C GLY A 342 -29.53 5.43 -1.69
N ARG A 343 -28.83 4.54 -1.00
CA ARG A 343 -27.54 3.96 -1.45
C ARG A 343 -27.67 3.06 -2.67
N GLU A 344 -28.81 2.41 -2.83
CA GLU A 344 -29.09 1.47 -3.92
C GLU A 344 -30.29 1.94 -4.74
N SER A 345 -30.52 3.26 -4.79
CA SER A 345 -31.62 3.90 -5.51
C SER A 345 -31.37 3.96 -7.02
N TYR A 346 -31.24 2.80 -7.66
CA TYR A 346 -31.00 2.68 -9.10
C TYR A 346 -32.25 2.92 -9.94
N LYS A 347 -33.47 2.80 -9.40
CA LYS A 347 -34.68 3.18 -10.14
C LYS A 347 -35.18 4.54 -9.71
N TRP A 348 -35.96 5.19 -10.58
CA TRP A 348 -36.48 6.53 -10.31
C TRP A 348 -37.38 6.59 -9.06
N ARG A 349 -38.08 5.49 -8.76
CA ARG A 349 -38.99 5.35 -7.61
C ARG A 349 -38.31 4.85 -6.33
N ASP A 350 -37.07 4.38 -6.41
CA ASP A 350 -36.37 3.82 -5.27
C ASP A 350 -35.95 4.96 -4.34
N ALA A 351 -36.48 4.99 -3.13
CA ALA A 351 -36.13 5.99 -2.12
C ALA A 351 -36.04 5.33 -0.74
N ASN A 352 -34.98 5.67 -0.02
CA ASN A 352 -34.82 5.34 1.38
C ASN A 352 -34.78 6.65 2.19
N ILE A 353 -35.96 7.07 2.64
CA ILE A 353 -36.15 8.35 3.36
C ILE A 353 -35.22 8.44 4.57
N ILE A 354 -34.95 7.33 5.26
CA ILE A 354 -34.06 7.29 6.42
C ILE A 354 -32.61 7.58 6.00
N GLU A 355 -32.13 6.95 4.93
CA GLU A 355 -30.78 7.21 4.40
C GLU A 355 -30.62 8.62 3.87
N LEU A 356 -31.61 9.11 3.11
CA LEU A 356 -31.63 10.49 2.61
C LEU A 356 -31.59 11.50 3.75
N PHE A 357 -32.41 11.29 4.79
CA PHE A 357 -32.46 12.18 5.94
C PHE A 357 -31.16 12.15 6.76
N ASN A 358 -30.53 10.97 6.88
CA ASN A 358 -29.20 10.85 7.50
C ASN A 358 -28.14 11.64 6.71
N ALA A 359 -28.19 11.61 5.38
CA ALA A 359 -27.29 12.41 4.54
C ALA A 359 -27.55 13.92 4.70
N LEU A 360 -28.81 14.35 4.65
CA LEU A 360 -29.19 15.77 4.75
C LEU A 360 -28.89 16.41 6.11
N ARG A 361 -28.88 15.63 7.20
CA ARG A 361 -28.53 16.10 8.55
C ARG A 361 -27.05 16.02 8.87
N TYR A 362 -26.26 15.36 8.02
CA TYR A 362 -24.84 15.21 8.28
C TYR A 362 -24.12 16.56 8.09
N PRO A 363 -23.43 17.10 9.12
CA PRO A 363 -22.82 18.43 9.05
C PRO A 363 -21.83 18.59 7.89
N GLY A 364 -21.09 17.52 7.57
CA GLY A 364 -20.17 17.51 6.43
C GLY A 364 -20.88 17.73 5.10
N PHE A 365 -22.01 17.05 4.88
CA PHE A 365 -22.78 17.21 3.65
C PHE A 365 -23.36 18.62 3.52
N ILE A 366 -23.90 19.17 4.62
CA ILE A 366 -24.44 20.54 4.65
C ILE A 366 -23.35 21.57 4.29
N LYS A 367 -22.15 21.44 4.89
CA LYS A 367 -21.01 22.31 4.57
C LYS A 367 -20.60 22.20 3.11
N MET A 368 -20.47 20.98 2.60
CA MET A 368 -20.12 20.72 1.20
C MET A 368 -21.12 21.38 0.23
N VAL A 369 -22.42 21.25 0.49
CA VAL A 369 -23.47 21.89 -0.34
C VAL A 369 -23.41 23.42 -0.21
N SER A 370 -23.24 23.96 1.00
CA SER A 370 -23.19 25.41 1.22
C SER A 370 -22.05 26.10 0.47
N GLN A 371 -20.88 25.46 0.42
CA GLN A 371 -19.70 25.95 -0.31
C GLN A 371 -19.87 25.88 -1.84
N ASN A 372 -20.80 25.05 -2.32
CA ASN A 372 -20.98 24.72 -3.73
C ASN A 372 -22.41 24.98 -4.22
N CYS A 373 -23.15 25.88 -3.55
CA CYS A 373 -24.60 26.02 -3.71
C CYS A 373 -25.03 26.31 -5.16
N ARG A 374 -24.33 27.23 -5.84
CA ARG A 374 -24.59 27.57 -7.25
C ARG A 374 -24.49 26.33 -8.16
N MET A 375 -23.46 25.52 -7.97
CA MET A 375 -23.26 24.29 -8.74
C MET A 375 -24.34 23.25 -8.42
N GLY A 376 -24.75 23.13 -7.14
CA GLY A 376 -25.86 22.28 -6.75
C GLY A 376 -27.17 22.63 -7.45
N VAL A 377 -27.49 23.92 -7.56
CA VAL A 377 -28.68 24.40 -8.30
C VAL A 377 -28.58 24.08 -9.79
N GLU A 378 -27.39 24.25 -10.39
CA GLU A 378 -27.13 23.91 -11.79
C GLU A 378 -27.31 22.41 -12.05
N GLU A 379 -26.80 21.53 -11.18
CA GLU A 379 -26.99 20.08 -11.28
C GLU A 379 -28.46 19.67 -11.11
N ILE A 380 -29.20 20.26 -10.16
CA ILE A 380 -30.65 20.03 -10.02
C ILE A 380 -31.40 20.39 -11.30
N ARG A 381 -31.06 21.53 -11.91
CA ARG A 381 -31.67 21.97 -13.16
C ARG A 381 -31.38 20.99 -14.30
N LYS A 382 -30.13 20.52 -14.44
CA LYS A 382 -29.74 19.50 -15.44
C LYS A 382 -30.49 18.19 -15.23
N PHE A 383 -30.59 17.76 -13.97
CA PHE A 383 -31.25 16.52 -13.60
C PHE A 383 -32.75 16.51 -13.95
N ILE A 384 -33.45 17.63 -13.71
CA ILE A 384 -34.89 17.74 -14.01
C ILE A 384 -35.15 17.99 -15.50
N SER A 385 -34.31 18.81 -16.15
CA SER A 385 -34.53 19.26 -17.52
C SER A 385 -33.67 18.50 -18.51
N LEU A 386 -34.30 17.59 -19.26
CA LEU A 386 -33.66 16.90 -20.39
C LEU A 386 -33.13 17.90 -21.43
N TYR A 387 -33.86 19.00 -21.65
CA TYR A 387 -33.43 20.10 -22.52
C TYR A 387 -32.08 20.69 -22.08
N SER A 388 -31.86 20.85 -20.77
CA SER A 388 -30.59 21.37 -20.24
C SER A 388 -29.43 20.39 -20.47
N GLN A 389 -29.65 19.09 -20.36
CA GLN A 389 -28.64 18.07 -20.67
C GLN A 389 -28.29 18.07 -22.16
N VAL A 390 -29.31 18.19 -23.03
CA VAL A 390 -29.12 18.27 -24.49
C VAL A 390 -28.33 19.50 -24.89
N ASN A 391 -28.70 20.67 -24.36
CA ASN A 391 -27.97 21.90 -24.62
C ASN A 391 -26.50 21.81 -24.17
N GLN A 392 -26.17 20.95 -23.20
CA GLN A 392 -24.79 20.76 -22.77
C GLN A 392 -23.99 19.89 -23.74
N PHE A 393 -24.53 18.77 -24.22
CA PHE A 393 -23.80 17.95 -25.19
C PHE A 393 -23.82 18.53 -26.60
N GLN A 394 -24.82 19.35 -26.96
CA GLN A 394 -24.85 20.07 -28.24
C GLN A 394 -23.69 21.06 -28.42
N LYS A 395 -23.00 21.41 -27.32
CA LYS A 395 -21.73 22.15 -27.38
C LYS A 395 -20.60 21.34 -28.02
N LEU A 396 -20.66 20.02 -27.87
CA LEU A 396 -19.70 19.08 -28.44
C LEU A 396 -20.22 18.51 -29.77
N ILE A 397 -21.49 18.09 -29.85
CA ILE A 397 -22.10 17.47 -31.03
C ILE A 397 -23.45 18.12 -31.32
N ARG A 398 -23.50 19.07 -32.27
CA ARG A 398 -24.66 19.94 -32.53
C ARG A 398 -25.84 19.20 -33.15
N GLU A 399 -25.55 18.13 -33.87
CA GLU A 399 -26.48 17.39 -34.72
C GLU A 399 -27.46 16.51 -33.93
N LEU A 400 -27.14 16.20 -32.67
CA LEU A 400 -27.97 15.40 -31.77
C LEU A 400 -29.14 16.23 -31.20
N LYS A 401 -30.35 15.67 -31.21
CA LYS A 401 -31.57 16.30 -30.70
C LYS A 401 -32.14 15.54 -29.49
N ILE A 402 -33.12 16.15 -28.83
CA ILE A 402 -33.87 15.50 -27.73
C ILE A 402 -34.57 14.21 -28.18
N SER A 403 -34.99 14.11 -29.44
CA SER A 403 -35.58 12.88 -30.01
C SER A 403 -34.59 11.71 -30.08
N ASP A 404 -33.29 12.00 -30.05
CA ASP A 404 -32.21 11.05 -30.34
C ASP A 404 -31.61 10.45 -29.05
N ILE A 405 -32.25 10.71 -27.91
CA ILE A 405 -31.79 10.25 -26.61
C ILE A 405 -32.90 9.50 -25.89
N LYS A 406 -32.50 8.41 -25.24
CA LYS A 406 -33.34 7.66 -24.29
C LYS A 406 -32.64 7.68 -22.94
N ARG A 407 -33.38 7.57 -21.84
CA ARG A 407 -32.74 7.39 -20.54
C ARG A 407 -32.10 6.00 -20.49
N ALA A 408 -30.83 5.95 -20.09
CA ALA A 408 -30.13 4.71 -19.80
C ALA A 408 -30.35 4.33 -18.33
N GLN A 409 -29.84 3.16 -17.95
CA GLN A 409 -29.82 2.75 -16.55
C GLN A 409 -28.91 3.70 -15.76
N PRO A 410 -29.37 4.27 -14.62
CA PRO A 410 -28.55 5.18 -13.86
C PRO A 410 -27.51 4.42 -13.04
N ALA A 411 -26.43 5.12 -12.70
CA ALA A 411 -25.42 4.64 -11.77
C ALA A 411 -25.61 5.32 -10.40
N VAL A 412 -25.08 4.70 -9.35
CA VAL A 412 -25.00 5.31 -8.02
C VAL A 412 -23.55 5.22 -7.55
N GLU A 413 -22.95 6.37 -7.30
CA GLU A 413 -21.56 6.53 -6.91
C GLU A 413 -21.45 6.80 -5.41
N ALA A 414 -20.46 6.18 -4.77
CA ALA A 414 -20.14 6.39 -3.37
C ALA A 414 -19.12 7.53 -3.22
N HIS A 415 -19.55 8.68 -2.68
CA HIS A 415 -18.62 9.74 -2.32
C HIS A 415 -18.52 9.87 -0.80
N ASN A 416 -17.30 9.74 -0.28
CA ASN A 416 -17.04 9.83 1.15
C ASN A 416 -16.81 11.29 1.54
N VAL A 417 -17.60 11.78 2.52
CA VAL A 417 -17.58 13.17 2.97
C VAL A 417 -17.14 13.24 4.43
N ASN A 418 -16.13 14.05 4.70
CA ASN A 418 -15.64 14.34 6.05
C ASN A 418 -16.58 15.33 6.79
N PRO A 419 -16.54 15.38 8.14
CA PRO A 419 -17.39 16.29 8.92
C PRO A 419 -17.17 17.79 8.65
N ASP A 420 -16.04 18.15 8.04
CA ASP A 420 -15.71 19.52 7.61
C ASP A 420 -16.29 19.90 6.23
N GLY A 421 -16.85 18.92 5.50
CA GLY A 421 -17.40 19.09 4.15
C GLY A 421 -16.42 18.83 3.02
N SER A 422 -15.18 18.42 3.32
CA SER A 422 -14.23 17.97 2.31
C SER A 422 -14.58 16.58 1.77
N LEU A 423 -14.37 16.37 0.48
CA LEU A 423 -14.42 15.04 -0.13
C LEU A 423 -13.13 14.28 0.14
N VAL A 424 -13.25 13.02 0.52
CA VAL A 424 -12.09 12.16 0.75
C VAL A 424 -11.51 11.73 -0.60
N LYS A 425 -10.33 12.26 -0.93
CA LYS A 425 -9.63 12.05 -2.21
C LYS A 425 -8.48 11.04 -2.15
N GLU A 426 -8.25 10.40 -1.01
CA GLU A 426 -7.24 9.35 -0.78
C GLU A 426 -7.82 8.01 -0.25
N LEU A 427 -7.04 6.92 -0.41
CA LEU A 427 -7.40 5.54 -0.06
C LEU A 427 -7.58 5.39 1.46
N VAL A 428 -8.68 4.78 1.91
CA VAL A 428 -9.04 4.64 3.33
C VAL A 428 -9.38 3.19 3.65
N PHE A 429 -8.61 2.60 4.57
CA PHE A 429 -8.92 1.34 5.25
C PHE A 429 -9.16 1.60 6.73
N HIS A 430 -10.26 1.09 7.30
CA HIS A 430 -10.60 1.21 8.72
C HIS A 430 -10.86 -0.17 9.31
N ARG A 431 -10.46 -0.39 10.57
CA ARG A 431 -10.91 -1.55 11.35
C ARG A 431 -11.72 -1.09 12.55
N SER A 432 -12.62 -1.97 13.01
CA SER A 432 -13.28 -1.72 14.29
C SER A 432 -12.25 -1.91 15.36
N ILE A 433 -12.64 -1.43 16.50
CA ILE A 433 -11.78 -1.39 17.62
C ILE A 433 -12.64 -2.07 18.70
N GLY A 434 -12.14 -3.10 19.38
CA GLY A 434 -12.92 -4.10 20.18
C GLY A 434 -12.02 -5.20 20.81
N PRO A 435 -12.13 -5.68 22.05
CA PRO A 435 -11.37 -6.90 22.41
C PRO A 435 -11.88 -8.10 21.62
N SER A 436 -13.11 -7.95 21.10
CA SER A 436 -13.85 -8.86 20.26
C SER A 436 -13.03 -9.41 19.10
N ALA A 437 -13.34 -10.63 18.69
CA ALA A 437 -12.83 -11.17 17.43
C ALA A 437 -13.09 -10.23 16.24
N LEU A 438 -14.25 -9.58 16.20
CA LEU A 438 -14.70 -8.73 15.10
C LEU A 438 -13.77 -7.55 14.79
N SER A 439 -13.21 -6.93 15.81
CA SER A 439 -12.37 -5.74 15.69
C SER A 439 -10.90 -6.07 15.42
N LYS A 440 -10.42 -7.24 15.83
CA LYS A 440 -9.06 -7.70 15.52
C LYS A 440 -8.94 -8.23 14.10
N ARG A 441 -10.04 -8.79 13.57
CA ARG A 441 -10.02 -9.67 12.40
C ARG A 441 -10.93 -9.21 11.26
N VAL A 442 -11.61 -8.05 11.36
CA VAL A 442 -12.36 -7.43 10.24
C VAL A 442 -11.74 -6.09 9.83
N ILE A 443 -11.24 -6.00 8.60
CA ILE A 443 -10.74 -4.77 7.95
C ILE A 443 -11.80 -4.27 6.96
N HIS A 444 -12.06 -2.97 6.91
CA HIS A 444 -13.00 -2.33 5.98
C HIS A 444 -12.25 -1.43 4.99
N CYS A 445 -12.32 -1.73 3.71
CA CYS A 445 -11.96 -0.84 2.60
C CYS A 445 -13.12 0.17 2.40
N ARG A 446 -12.88 1.44 2.73
CA ARG A 446 -13.94 2.45 2.86
C ARG A 446 -13.87 3.56 1.83
N ASN A 447 -12.69 3.87 1.34
CA ASN A 447 -12.52 4.79 0.22
C ASN A 447 -11.39 4.25 -0.63
N VAL A 448 -11.58 4.13 -1.94
CA VAL A 448 -10.47 3.89 -2.87
C VAL A 448 -10.49 5.02 -3.88
N PRO A 449 -9.93 6.18 -3.54
CA PRO A 449 -9.45 7.12 -4.51
C PRO A 449 -8.12 6.62 -5.00
N SER A 450 -7.80 7.10 -6.18
CA SER A 450 -6.45 7.11 -6.69
C SER A 450 -5.51 7.74 -5.59
N PRO A 451 -4.19 7.45 -5.45
CA PRO A 451 -3.48 7.30 -4.12
C PRO A 451 -2.48 8.35 -3.46
N GLY A 452 -1.76 8.04 -2.33
CA GLY A 452 -0.64 8.84 -1.68
C GLY A 452 0.34 8.05 -0.73
N ALA A 453 1.72 8.19 -0.70
CA ALA A 453 2.69 7.93 0.45
C ALA A 453 4.24 7.80 0.11
N THR A 454 5.20 8.64 0.63
CA THR A 454 6.71 8.48 0.46
C THR A 454 7.74 9.19 1.45
N SER A 455 7.43 9.93 2.54
CA SER A 455 8.31 11.08 2.98
C SER A 455 9.22 11.06 4.25
N SER A 456 9.43 10.00 5.05
CA SER A 456 10.17 10.15 6.36
C SER A 456 11.69 10.00 6.35
N TYR A 457 12.31 9.43 5.32
CA TYR A 457 13.74 9.06 5.35
C TYR A 457 14.66 9.98 4.54
N PHE A 458 14.05 10.94 3.85
CA PHE A 458 14.73 12.05 3.21
C PHE A 458 15.56 12.90 4.21
N CYS A 459 15.16 12.97 5.48
CA CYS A 459 15.83 13.80 6.50
C CYS A 459 17.19 13.26 6.97
N TYR A 460 17.33 11.94 7.09
CA TYR A 460 18.47 11.31 7.77
C TYR A 460 19.75 11.42 6.93
N ASP A 461 19.67 11.15 5.63
CA ASP A 461 20.82 11.02 4.72
C ASP A 461 21.33 12.36 4.14
N ASN A 462 20.73 13.49 4.52
CA ASN A 462 21.09 14.83 4.00
C ASN A 462 22.59 15.16 4.03
N PRO A 463 23.34 14.90 5.13
CA PRO A 463 24.75 15.28 5.15
C PRO A 463 25.60 14.46 4.19
N GLY A 464 25.21 13.23 3.88
CA GLY A 464 25.97 12.31 3.01
C GLY A 464 25.86 12.72 1.56
N ALA A 465 24.67 13.17 1.14
CA ALA A 465 24.47 13.72 -0.19
C ALA A 465 25.31 14.98 -0.44
N LEU A 466 25.63 15.72 0.63
CA LEU A 466 26.34 17.00 0.62
C LEU A 466 27.74 16.96 1.26
N GLN A 467 28.38 15.78 1.31
CA GLN A 467 29.67 15.60 2.03
C GLN A 467 30.72 16.68 1.72
N GLU A 468 31.06 16.90 0.45
CA GLU A 468 32.08 17.89 0.06
C GLU A 468 31.63 19.32 0.34
N VAL A 469 30.34 19.63 0.20
CA VAL A 469 29.79 20.95 0.54
C VAL A 469 30.00 21.26 2.03
N PHE A 470 29.75 20.29 2.92
CA PHE A 470 30.00 20.46 4.35
C PHE A 470 31.48 20.67 4.66
N LYS A 471 32.38 19.93 3.99
CA LYS A 471 33.84 20.05 4.20
C LYS A 471 34.37 21.40 3.71
N ASP A 472 33.92 21.84 2.54
CA ASP A 472 34.39 23.05 1.88
C ASP A 472 33.86 24.32 2.56
N GLU A 473 32.55 24.42 2.84
CA GLU A 473 31.96 25.64 3.42
C GLU A 473 32.32 25.81 4.91
N LEU A 474 32.41 24.72 5.67
CA LEU A 474 32.70 24.79 7.10
C LEU A 474 34.20 24.60 7.43
N ASN A 475 35.03 24.34 6.41
CA ASN A 475 36.46 24.04 6.52
C ASN A 475 36.76 22.97 7.58
N ILE A 476 36.06 21.84 7.47
CA ILE A 476 36.13 20.73 8.44
C ILE A 476 36.79 19.49 7.83
N THR A 477 37.50 18.71 8.65
CA THR A 477 38.14 17.46 8.22
C THR A 477 37.11 16.35 7.97
N THR A 478 37.53 15.24 7.33
CA THR A 478 36.66 14.06 7.17
C THR A 478 36.21 13.51 8.51
N THR A 479 37.09 13.49 9.52
CA THR A 479 36.73 13.10 10.90
C THR A 479 35.69 14.04 11.52
N GLN A 480 35.78 15.35 11.27
CA GLN A 480 34.78 16.31 11.76
C GLN A 480 33.45 16.20 10.99
N PHE A 481 33.49 15.89 9.69
CA PHE A 481 32.29 15.57 8.91
C PHE A 481 31.62 14.28 9.43
N THR A 482 32.39 13.21 9.66
CA THR A 482 31.84 11.96 10.20
C THR A 482 31.32 12.14 11.63
N LEU A 483 31.80 13.14 12.38
CA LEU A 483 31.21 13.52 13.66
C LEU A 483 29.76 14.00 13.52
N ILE A 484 29.37 14.67 12.42
CA ILE A 484 27.97 15.06 12.15
C ILE A 484 27.06 13.81 12.07
N TYR A 485 27.57 12.72 11.51
CA TYR A 485 26.91 11.42 11.44
C TYR A 485 26.97 10.64 12.76
N SER A 486 28.09 10.67 13.46
CA SER A 486 28.31 9.92 14.70
C SER A 486 27.56 10.52 15.89
N ILE A 487 27.51 11.86 16.00
CA ILE A 487 26.87 12.55 17.12
C ILE A 487 25.37 12.29 17.20
N TYR A 488 24.75 11.95 16.08
CA TYR A 488 23.39 11.44 16.02
C TYR A 488 23.22 10.14 16.84
N SER A 489 24.21 9.24 16.82
CA SER A 489 24.11 7.91 17.45
C SER A 489 24.49 7.90 18.94
N TRP A 490 25.34 8.85 19.37
CA TRP A 490 25.76 8.98 20.79
C TRP A 490 24.64 9.06 21.82
N PRO A 491 23.60 9.91 21.68
CA PRO A 491 22.50 9.95 22.65
C PRO A 491 21.78 8.61 22.74
N ASN A 492 21.70 7.89 21.62
CA ASN A 492 20.94 6.67 21.46
C ASN A 492 21.61 5.44 22.09
N VAL A 493 22.92 5.51 22.40
CA VAL A 493 23.63 4.49 23.19
C VAL A 493 22.95 4.24 24.54
N VAL A 494 22.37 5.29 25.13
CA VAL A 494 21.68 5.21 26.42
C VAL A 494 20.18 5.42 26.24
N LEU A 495 19.78 6.38 25.42
CA LEU A 495 18.40 6.82 25.32
C LEU A 495 17.50 5.91 24.50
N CYS A 496 18.00 5.05 23.60
CA CYS A 496 17.15 4.05 22.97
C CYS A 496 16.76 2.94 23.96
N PHE A 497 17.72 2.50 24.78
CA PHE A 497 17.46 1.54 25.84
C PHE A 497 16.47 2.11 26.88
N LEU A 498 16.73 3.33 27.38
CA LEU A 498 15.80 4.00 28.29
C LEU A 498 14.48 4.37 27.61
N GLY A 499 14.51 4.75 26.34
CA GLY A 499 13.36 5.15 25.54
C GLY A 499 12.41 4.00 25.27
N GLY A 500 12.92 2.80 25.00
CA GLY A 500 12.15 1.56 24.94
C GLY A 500 11.49 1.25 26.28
N PHE A 501 12.24 1.35 27.38
CA PHE A 501 11.70 1.19 28.73
C PHE A 501 10.63 2.24 29.09
N LEU A 502 10.84 3.50 28.72
CA LEU A 502 9.90 4.61 28.95
C LEU A 502 8.63 4.46 28.10
N LEU A 503 8.75 3.94 26.86
CA LEU A 503 7.62 3.57 26.02
C LEU A 503 6.79 2.46 26.69
N ASP A 504 7.47 1.43 27.21
CA ASP A 504 6.81 0.26 27.83
C ASP A 504 6.16 0.62 29.18
N ARG A 505 6.72 1.58 29.94
CA ARG A 505 6.32 1.85 31.34
C ARG A 505 5.64 3.19 31.62
N VAL A 506 6.02 4.27 30.93
CA VAL A 506 5.70 5.64 31.37
C VAL A 506 4.80 6.36 30.37
N PHE A 507 5.20 6.47 29.10
CA PHE A 507 4.49 7.29 28.11
C PHE A 507 3.48 6.49 27.29
N GLY A 508 3.74 5.19 27.10
CA GLY A 508 3.05 4.39 26.09
C GLY A 508 3.47 4.77 24.67
N VAL A 509 3.25 3.85 23.74
CA VAL A 509 3.76 3.97 22.36
C VAL A 509 3.24 5.21 21.62
N ARG A 510 2.01 5.67 21.91
CA ARG A 510 1.41 6.86 21.26
C ARG A 510 2.05 8.17 21.65
N LEU A 511 2.05 8.45 22.95
CA LEU A 511 2.58 9.71 23.44
C LEU A 511 4.09 9.74 23.20
N GLY A 512 4.77 8.61 23.38
CA GLY A 512 6.18 8.46 23.04
C GLY A 512 6.50 8.81 21.60
N THR A 513 5.77 8.27 20.62
CA THR A 513 5.97 8.61 19.19
C THR A 513 5.81 10.10 18.88
N ILE A 514 4.80 10.77 19.47
CA ILE A 514 4.60 12.20 19.27
C ILE A 514 5.75 13.00 19.90
N ILE A 515 6.13 12.67 21.14
CA ILE A 515 7.25 13.33 21.85
C ILE A 515 8.54 13.21 21.02
N TYR A 516 8.87 12.01 20.55
CA TYR A 516 10.09 11.77 19.78
C TYR A 516 10.11 12.52 18.45
N LEU A 517 8.97 12.64 17.76
CA LEU A 517 8.87 13.43 16.52
C LEU A 517 8.99 14.93 16.74
N VAL A 518 8.49 15.45 17.86
CA VAL A 518 8.68 16.86 18.24
C VAL A 518 10.16 17.14 18.53
N ILE A 519 10.83 16.25 19.26
CA ILE A 519 12.28 16.34 19.51
C ILE A 519 13.06 16.30 18.20
N LEU A 520 12.69 15.41 17.27
CA LEU A 520 13.30 15.29 15.95
C LEU A 520 13.17 16.58 15.15
N LEU A 521 11.95 17.16 15.08
CA LEU A 521 11.72 18.44 14.40
C LEU A 521 12.54 19.57 15.02
N ALA A 522 12.58 19.66 16.35
CA ALA A 522 13.38 20.66 17.05
C ALA A 522 14.88 20.51 16.73
N GLY A 523 15.40 19.28 16.74
CA GLY A 523 16.78 18.99 16.37
C GLY A 523 17.11 19.40 14.93
N GLN A 524 16.22 19.14 13.97
CA GLN A 524 16.42 19.53 12.57
C GLN A 524 16.42 21.06 12.41
N LEU A 525 15.55 21.78 13.13
CA LEU A 525 15.52 23.25 13.10
C LEU A 525 16.80 23.85 13.72
N VAL A 526 17.31 23.27 14.82
CA VAL A 526 18.60 23.69 15.41
C VAL A 526 19.76 23.38 14.47
N PHE A 527 19.74 22.23 13.79
CA PHE A 527 20.77 21.87 12.80
C PHE A 527 20.79 22.83 11.61
N ALA A 528 19.62 23.12 11.04
CA ALA A 528 19.48 24.10 9.97
C ALA A 528 19.90 25.50 10.44
N GLY A 529 19.49 25.91 11.64
CA GLY A 529 19.92 27.17 12.26
C GLY A 529 21.43 27.27 12.46
N GLY A 530 22.09 26.17 12.85
CA GLY A 530 23.54 26.08 12.90
C GLY A 530 24.22 26.28 11.55
N GLY A 531 23.62 25.74 10.47
CA GLY A 531 24.09 25.98 9.11
C GLY A 531 23.86 27.41 8.62
N ILE A 532 22.74 28.06 9.02
CA ILE A 532 22.47 29.47 8.70
C ILE A 532 23.42 30.39 9.45
N LEU A 533 23.78 30.06 10.70
CA LEU A 533 24.71 30.84 11.52
C LEU A 533 26.18 30.40 11.32
N GLU A 534 26.45 29.49 10.38
CA GLU A 534 27.77 28.89 10.10
C GLU A 534 28.50 28.40 11.37
N THR A 535 27.73 27.99 12.37
CA THR A 535 28.25 27.62 13.69
C THR A 535 28.25 26.10 13.82
N PHE A 536 29.39 25.48 13.53
CA PHE A 536 29.54 24.02 13.54
C PHE A 536 29.08 23.36 14.86
N TRP A 537 29.42 23.94 16.01
CA TRP A 537 29.01 23.38 17.31
C TRP A 537 27.48 23.37 17.49
N LEU A 538 26.77 24.37 16.95
CA LEU A 538 25.31 24.43 16.97
C LEU A 538 24.70 23.37 16.04
N MET A 539 25.35 23.08 14.90
CA MET A 539 24.97 21.95 14.04
C MET A 539 25.15 20.61 14.76
N ILE A 540 26.28 20.41 15.45
CA ILE A 540 26.52 19.22 16.26
C ILE A 540 25.45 19.06 17.35
N LEU A 541 25.08 20.15 18.03
CA LEU A 541 23.99 20.15 19.01
C LEU A 541 22.64 19.78 18.37
N GLY A 542 22.31 20.36 17.22
CA GLY A 542 21.08 20.03 16.48
C GLY A 542 21.01 18.57 16.07
N ARG A 543 22.12 18.00 15.58
CA ARG A 543 22.24 16.57 15.24
C ARG A 543 22.13 15.66 16.46
N PHE A 544 22.73 16.04 17.58
CA PHE A 544 22.57 15.33 18.84
C PHE A 544 21.10 15.30 19.26
N ILE A 545 20.41 16.44 19.26
CA ILE A 545 18.97 16.52 19.60
C ILE A 545 18.12 15.70 18.62
N PHE A 546 18.40 15.79 17.31
CA PHE A 546 17.72 15.01 16.29
C PHE A 546 17.87 13.50 16.55
N GLY A 547 19.08 13.07 16.91
CA GLY A 547 19.40 11.70 17.30
C GLY A 547 18.51 11.16 18.42
N ILE A 548 18.32 11.92 19.50
CA ILE A 548 17.46 11.55 20.65
C ILE A 548 16.06 11.12 20.19
N GLY A 549 15.48 11.87 19.25
CA GLY A 549 14.13 11.61 18.72
C GLY A 549 14.10 10.46 17.72
N ALA A 550 15.06 10.39 16.79
CA ALA A 550 14.96 9.53 15.62
C ALA A 550 15.08 8.03 15.93
N GLU A 551 16.06 7.61 16.73
CA GLU A 551 16.23 6.18 17.03
C GLU A 551 15.20 5.69 18.05
N SER A 552 14.83 6.53 19.02
CA SER A 552 13.72 6.26 19.94
C SER A 552 12.38 6.13 19.19
N LEU A 553 12.21 6.90 18.10
CA LEU A 553 11.08 6.76 17.20
C LEU A 553 11.13 5.44 16.42
N ALA A 554 12.30 4.99 15.96
CA ALA A 554 12.46 3.69 15.30
C ALA A 554 12.06 2.53 16.23
N VAL A 555 12.43 2.59 17.52
CA VAL A 555 11.98 1.63 18.54
C VAL A 555 10.45 1.66 18.67
N ALA A 556 9.84 2.86 18.71
CA ALA A 556 8.40 3.00 18.75
C ALA A 556 7.70 2.46 17.49
N GLN A 557 8.30 2.64 16.30
CA GLN A 557 7.80 2.11 15.03
C GLN A 557 7.85 0.59 14.98
N ASN A 558 8.98 -0.02 15.38
CA ASN A 558 9.11 -1.47 15.44
C ASN A 558 8.13 -2.07 16.46
N ASN A 559 7.97 -1.41 17.62
CA ASN A 559 6.93 -1.78 18.58
C ASN A 559 5.54 -1.66 17.96
N TYR A 560 5.22 -0.60 17.20
CA TYR A 560 3.95 -0.52 16.48
C TYR A 560 3.77 -1.67 15.49
N ALA A 561 4.81 -2.03 14.72
CA ALA A 561 4.75 -3.14 13.79
C ALA A 561 4.43 -4.46 14.51
N VAL A 562 5.12 -4.78 15.60
CA VAL A 562 4.90 -6.02 16.36
C VAL A 562 3.58 -5.99 17.16
N LEU A 563 3.12 -4.81 17.58
CA LEU A 563 1.82 -4.64 18.24
C LEU A 563 0.64 -4.90 17.30
N TRP A 564 0.85 -4.73 15.99
CA TRP A 564 -0.20 -4.84 14.97
C TRP A 564 -0.10 -6.10 14.12
N PHE A 565 1.11 -6.64 13.96
CA PHE A 565 1.43 -7.79 13.13
C PHE A 565 2.24 -8.82 13.93
N LYS A 566 1.94 -10.11 13.78
CA LYS A 566 2.60 -11.22 14.50
C LYS A 566 2.80 -12.41 13.56
N GLY A 567 3.80 -13.24 13.84
CA GLY A 567 4.00 -14.50 13.12
C GLY A 567 4.52 -14.32 11.68
N LYS A 568 3.94 -15.05 10.72
CA LYS A 568 4.46 -15.24 9.34
C LYS A 568 4.40 -14.04 8.38
N GLU A 569 3.98 -12.88 8.86
CA GLU A 569 3.95 -11.65 8.05
C GLU A 569 4.97 -10.62 8.58
N LEU A 570 5.71 -10.97 9.64
CA LEU A 570 6.57 -10.04 10.34
C LEU A 570 7.77 -9.63 9.49
N ASN A 571 8.38 -10.56 8.75
CA ASN A 571 9.52 -10.22 7.89
C ASN A 571 9.10 -9.31 6.74
N MET A 572 7.95 -9.58 6.09
CA MET A 572 7.40 -8.73 5.04
C MET A 572 7.04 -7.32 5.54
N VAL A 573 6.44 -7.20 6.74
CA VAL A 573 6.07 -5.89 7.31
C VAL A 573 7.31 -5.05 7.61
N PHE A 574 8.35 -5.64 8.19
CA PHE A 574 9.63 -4.96 8.41
C PHE A 574 10.31 -4.60 7.07
N GLY A 575 10.22 -5.48 6.06
CA GLY A 575 10.68 -5.20 4.70
C GLY A 575 9.93 -4.04 4.03
N LEU A 576 8.62 -3.92 4.26
CA LEU A 576 7.79 -2.82 3.74
C LEU A 576 8.07 -1.49 4.46
N GLN A 577 8.25 -1.53 5.78
CA GLN A 577 8.67 -0.35 6.56
C GLN A 577 10.02 0.16 6.05
N LEU A 578 10.97 -0.75 5.80
CA LEU A 578 12.28 -0.42 5.24
C LEU A 578 12.22 0.00 3.77
N SER A 579 11.26 -0.47 2.98
CA SER A 579 11.09 -0.02 1.60
C SER A 579 10.76 1.48 1.52
N VAL A 580 9.75 1.91 2.28
CA VAL A 580 9.39 3.34 2.41
C VAL A 580 10.57 4.13 2.95
N ALA A 581 11.40 3.47 3.77
CA ALA A 581 12.65 4.04 4.23
C ALA A 581 13.61 4.43 3.14
N ARG A 582 14.00 3.44 2.36
CA ARG A 582 15.12 3.62 1.48
C ARG A 582 14.75 4.51 0.29
N LEU A 583 13.46 4.62 -0.05
CA LEU A 583 12.97 5.62 -1.00
C LEU A 583 13.30 7.05 -0.58
N GLY A 584 13.09 7.41 0.70
CA GLY A 584 13.43 8.75 1.18
C GLY A 584 14.93 9.04 1.07
N SER A 585 15.75 8.06 1.43
CA SER A 585 17.22 8.12 1.32
C SER A 585 17.70 8.27 -0.14
N THR A 586 17.10 7.54 -1.08
CA THR A 586 17.45 7.64 -2.51
C THR A 586 17.14 9.03 -3.06
N VAL A 587 15.94 9.55 -2.79
CA VAL A 587 15.54 10.89 -3.26
C VAL A 587 16.48 11.96 -2.70
N ASN A 588 16.92 11.80 -1.44
CA ASN A 588 17.89 12.69 -0.83
C ASN A 588 19.22 12.77 -1.62
N PHE A 589 19.80 11.64 -2.02
CA PHE A 589 21.06 11.62 -2.77
C PHE A 589 20.95 12.23 -4.17
N TRP A 590 19.77 12.19 -4.80
CA TRP A 590 19.54 12.78 -6.11
C TRP A 590 19.27 14.28 -6.08
N VAL A 591 18.63 14.77 -5.01
CA VAL A 591 18.01 16.10 -5.02
C VAL A 591 18.83 17.14 -4.24
N MET A 592 19.56 16.74 -3.20
CA MET A 592 20.19 17.72 -2.29
C MET A 592 21.31 18.53 -2.94
N GLN A 593 22.16 17.92 -3.76
CA GLN A 593 23.24 18.63 -4.46
C GLN A 593 22.70 19.65 -5.48
N PRO A 594 21.78 19.28 -6.41
CA PRO A 594 21.18 20.27 -7.32
C PRO A 594 20.46 21.42 -6.61
N ILE A 595 19.77 21.14 -5.49
CA ILE A 595 19.11 22.19 -4.71
C ILE A 595 20.13 23.12 -4.07
N TYR A 596 21.22 22.58 -3.52
CA TYR A 596 22.28 23.41 -2.97
C TYR A 596 22.91 24.31 -4.04
N ASP A 597 23.23 23.77 -5.22
CA ASP A 597 23.82 24.55 -6.32
C ASP A 597 22.87 25.68 -6.80
N TYR A 598 21.56 25.46 -6.73
CA TYR A 598 20.55 26.50 -6.99
C TYR A 598 20.48 27.54 -5.87
N VAL A 599 20.42 27.11 -4.61
CA VAL A 599 20.28 28.01 -3.44
C VAL A 599 21.53 28.87 -3.25
N LYS A 600 22.72 28.34 -3.53
CA LYS A 600 24.00 29.07 -3.46
C LYS A 600 24.04 30.31 -4.35
N GLN A 601 23.27 30.33 -5.44
CA GLN A 601 23.16 31.51 -6.32
C GLN A 601 22.49 32.71 -5.63
N TYR A 602 21.65 32.45 -4.63
CA TYR A 602 20.87 33.48 -3.92
C TYR A 602 21.38 33.73 -2.50
N HIS A 603 21.99 32.73 -1.87
CA HIS A 603 22.54 32.79 -0.51
C HIS A 603 23.97 32.23 -0.51
N PRO A 604 24.97 32.95 -1.04
CA PRO A 604 26.30 32.42 -1.29
C PRO A 604 27.07 32.04 -0.03
N ASP A 605 26.83 32.73 1.09
CA ASP A 605 27.59 32.56 2.33
C ASP A 605 26.97 31.46 3.23
N ASN A 606 25.63 31.30 3.23
CA ASN A 606 24.91 30.46 4.20
C ASN A 606 24.01 29.40 3.54
N ALA A 607 24.30 29.01 2.30
CA ALA A 607 23.47 28.14 1.46
C ALA A 607 23.10 26.83 2.17
N ILE A 608 24.05 26.21 2.87
CA ILE A 608 23.87 24.94 3.56
C ILE A 608 22.72 24.98 4.58
N GLY A 609 22.58 26.08 5.31
CA GLY A 609 21.52 26.26 6.31
C GLY A 609 20.12 26.29 5.71
N PHE A 610 19.95 27.02 4.60
CA PHE A 610 18.68 27.12 3.89
C PHE A 610 18.27 25.80 3.24
N VAL A 611 19.23 25.08 2.67
CA VAL A 611 18.98 23.75 2.10
C VAL A 611 18.52 22.78 3.19
N MET A 612 19.09 22.85 4.40
CA MET A 612 18.69 22.00 5.54
C MET A 612 17.29 22.31 6.10
N LEU A 613 16.71 23.49 5.82
CA LEU A 613 15.32 23.79 6.17
C LEU A 613 14.31 22.97 5.36
N LEU A 614 14.67 22.57 4.12
CA LEU A 614 13.83 21.68 3.32
C LEU A 614 13.55 20.38 4.06
N SER A 615 14.56 19.83 4.72
CA SER A 615 14.46 18.62 5.53
C SER A 615 13.60 18.80 6.80
N ALA A 616 13.36 20.03 7.26
CA ALA A 616 12.43 20.28 8.36
C ALA A 616 10.96 20.12 7.90
N THR A 617 10.66 20.41 6.64
CA THR A 617 9.30 20.26 6.08
C THR A 617 8.85 18.79 6.06
N THR A 618 9.77 17.87 5.79
CA THR A 618 9.54 16.42 5.83
C THR A 618 9.37 15.90 7.27
N CYS A 619 10.02 16.52 8.26
CA CYS A 619 9.77 16.24 9.69
C CYS A 619 8.35 16.68 10.11
N VAL A 620 7.89 17.86 9.67
CA VAL A 620 6.52 18.35 9.93
C VAL A 620 5.48 17.39 9.35
N PHE A 621 5.68 16.94 8.11
CA PHE A 621 4.80 15.96 7.50
C PHE A 621 4.76 14.65 8.31
N SER A 622 5.92 14.15 8.75
CA SER A 622 6.01 12.94 9.57
C SER A 622 5.27 13.08 10.92
N LEU A 623 5.33 14.27 11.53
CA LEU A 623 4.58 14.59 12.76
C LEU A 623 3.07 14.57 12.52
N LEU A 624 2.57 15.13 11.41
CA LEU A 624 1.15 15.07 11.06
C LEU A 624 0.67 13.61 10.88
N CYS A 625 1.44 12.79 10.18
CA CYS A 625 1.16 11.36 10.03
C CYS A 625 1.12 10.62 11.37
N ALA A 626 2.02 10.95 12.29
CA ALA A 626 2.04 10.34 13.61
C ALA A 626 0.89 10.79 14.52
N LEU A 627 0.40 12.02 14.38
CA LEU A 627 -0.81 12.46 15.07
C LEU A 627 -2.04 11.66 14.60
N ILE A 628 -2.12 11.39 13.29
CA ILE A 628 -3.14 10.53 12.70
C ILE A 628 -2.99 9.10 13.21
N LEU A 629 -1.78 8.52 13.19
CA LEU A 629 -1.50 7.18 13.68
C LEU A 629 -1.80 7.04 15.18
N GLY A 630 -1.40 8.01 15.99
CA GLY A 630 -1.68 8.06 17.43
C GLY A 630 -3.17 8.20 17.72
N TRP A 631 -3.91 8.96 16.92
CA TRP A 631 -5.38 9.00 17.01
C TRP A 631 -5.99 7.66 16.63
N MET A 632 -5.54 7.04 15.53
CA MET A 632 -5.99 5.72 15.09
C MET A 632 -5.71 4.65 16.15
N ASP A 633 -4.53 4.65 16.77
CA ASP A 633 -4.14 3.71 17.81
C ASP A 633 -4.87 4.01 19.14
N LYS A 634 -5.12 5.29 19.49
CA LYS A 634 -5.88 5.67 20.72
C LYS A 634 -7.32 5.28 20.65
N ARG A 635 -7.88 5.50 19.46
CA ARG A 635 -9.12 4.89 19.11
C ARG A 635 -8.93 3.38 19.31
N ALA A 636 -7.92 2.76 18.67
CA ALA A 636 -7.63 1.33 18.65
C ALA A 636 -7.61 0.66 20.04
N GLU A 637 -6.90 1.17 21.03
CA GLU A 637 -6.89 0.54 22.37
C GLU A 637 -8.22 0.68 23.09
N ARG A 638 -8.85 1.87 23.03
CA ARG A 638 -10.06 2.16 23.78
C ARG A 638 -11.16 1.19 23.42
N ILE A 639 -11.38 1.04 22.12
CA ILE A 639 -12.43 0.15 21.70
C ILE A 639 -11.87 -1.30 21.77
N LEU A 640 -10.54 -1.57 21.56
CA LEU A 640 -9.95 -2.93 21.59
C LEU A 640 -9.93 -3.57 22.97
N HIS A 641 -10.30 -2.84 24.02
CA HIS A 641 -9.97 -3.16 25.42
C HIS A 641 -8.64 -3.91 25.49
N ARG A 642 -7.67 -3.43 24.72
CA ARG A 642 -6.46 -4.20 24.41
C ARG A 642 -5.67 -4.13 25.69
N ASN A 643 -5.70 -5.21 26.47
CA ASN A 643 -4.90 -5.27 27.67
C ASN A 643 -3.45 -5.25 27.20
N ILE A 644 -2.79 -4.08 27.29
CA ILE A 644 -1.42 -3.90 26.82
C ILE A 644 -0.49 -4.88 27.56
N ASN A 645 -0.96 -5.41 28.70
CA ASN A 645 -0.24 -6.37 29.50
C ASN A 645 -1.17 -7.41 30.16
N PRO A 646 -1.59 -8.47 29.43
CA PRO A 646 -2.60 -9.43 29.91
C PRO A 646 -2.18 -10.23 31.15
N GLY A 647 -0.88 -10.38 31.38
CA GLY A 647 -0.31 -11.07 32.55
C GLY A 647 0.02 -10.16 33.74
N GLY A 648 -0.10 -8.83 33.59
CA GLY A 648 0.29 -7.88 34.64
C GLY A 648 1.80 -7.78 34.92
N GLU A 649 2.64 -8.46 34.12
CA GLU A 649 4.10 -8.48 34.29
C GLU A 649 4.73 -7.21 33.74
N ILE A 650 5.18 -6.34 34.65
CA ILE A 650 5.80 -5.07 34.30
C ILE A 650 7.28 -5.32 34.03
N ALA A 651 7.76 -4.96 32.83
CA ALA A 651 9.18 -5.06 32.48
C ALA A 651 10.06 -4.35 33.52
N LYS A 652 11.08 -5.06 33.99
CA LYS A 652 12.14 -4.53 34.86
C LYS A 652 13.45 -4.50 34.09
N LEU A 653 14.29 -3.50 34.40
CA LEU A 653 15.62 -3.38 33.80
C LEU A 653 16.52 -4.61 34.08
N SER A 654 16.26 -5.33 35.17
CA SER A 654 16.94 -6.60 35.50
C SER A 654 16.63 -7.72 34.52
N ASP A 655 15.52 -7.65 33.78
CA ASP A 655 15.06 -8.80 33.01
C ASP A 655 15.90 -9.07 31.75
N ILE A 656 16.73 -8.11 31.33
CA ILE A 656 17.69 -8.31 30.24
C ILE A 656 18.66 -9.46 30.50
N THR A 657 18.95 -9.77 31.77
CA THR A 657 19.83 -10.89 32.13
C THR A 657 19.17 -12.25 31.88
N THR A 658 17.88 -12.27 31.57
CA THR A 658 17.13 -13.50 31.26
C THR A 658 17.14 -13.86 29.77
N PHE A 659 17.65 -12.97 28.91
CA PHE A 659 17.73 -13.22 27.47
C PHE A 659 18.70 -14.35 27.13
N LYS A 660 18.24 -15.26 26.25
CA LYS A 660 19.02 -16.40 25.78
C LYS A 660 20.23 -15.93 24.96
N ILE A 661 21.26 -16.77 24.90
CA ILE A 661 22.50 -16.50 24.15
C ILE A 661 22.26 -16.13 22.68
N THR A 662 21.21 -16.67 22.08
CA THR A 662 20.80 -16.39 20.69
C THR A 662 20.47 -14.90 20.47
N PHE A 663 19.83 -14.24 21.43
CA PHE A 663 19.55 -12.79 21.35
C PHE A 663 20.83 -11.96 21.31
N TRP A 664 21.81 -12.34 22.15
CA TRP A 664 23.10 -11.65 22.23
C TRP A 664 23.89 -11.82 20.94
N MET A 665 23.86 -12.99 20.33
CA MET A 665 24.51 -13.24 19.05
C MET A 665 23.83 -12.49 17.90
N VAL A 666 22.50 -12.42 17.86
CA VAL A 666 21.75 -11.57 16.91
C VAL A 666 22.11 -10.09 17.07
N SER A 667 22.24 -9.61 18.30
CA SER A 667 22.64 -8.23 18.59
C SER A 667 24.07 -7.92 18.10
N VAL A 668 25.01 -8.86 18.25
CA VAL A 668 26.38 -8.73 17.72
C VAL A 668 26.36 -8.66 16.19
N ILE A 669 25.60 -9.54 15.53
CA ILE A 669 25.44 -9.53 14.06
C ILE A 669 24.85 -8.20 13.57
N CYS A 670 23.85 -7.68 14.29
CA CYS A 670 23.26 -6.38 13.99
C CYS A 670 24.31 -5.26 13.97
N VAL A 671 25.15 -5.20 15.00
CA VAL A 671 26.18 -4.17 15.12
C VAL A 671 27.20 -4.29 13.99
N ALA A 672 27.82 -5.46 13.86
CA ALA A 672 28.95 -5.65 12.97
C ALA A 672 28.56 -5.55 11.48
N TYR A 673 27.31 -5.85 11.13
CA TYR A 673 26.83 -5.66 9.77
C TYR A 673 26.52 -4.18 9.49
N TYR A 674 25.74 -3.52 10.34
CA TYR A 674 25.33 -2.13 10.06
C TYR A 674 26.50 -1.14 10.12
N VAL A 675 27.55 -1.42 10.90
CA VAL A 675 28.78 -0.59 10.92
C VAL A 675 29.66 -0.74 9.67
N SER A 676 29.43 -1.75 8.83
CA SER A 676 30.08 -1.84 7.51
C SER A 676 29.26 -1.17 6.41
N ILE A 677 27.94 -1.01 6.58
CA ILE A 677 27.06 -0.39 5.59
C ILE A 677 26.90 1.12 5.78
N PHE A 678 26.45 1.58 6.96
CA PHE A 678 26.09 2.99 7.12
C PHE A 678 27.28 3.94 7.08
N PRO A 679 28.43 3.63 7.74
CA PRO A 679 29.63 4.45 7.61
C PRO A 679 30.20 4.43 6.19
N PHE A 680 30.07 3.32 5.47
CA PHE A 680 30.42 3.24 4.04
C PHE A 680 29.56 4.19 3.20
N ILE A 681 28.23 4.13 3.31
CA ILE A 681 27.34 5.06 2.59
C ILE A 681 27.63 6.52 2.94
N ALA A 682 27.89 6.83 4.22
CA ALA A 682 28.19 8.18 4.66
C ALA A 682 29.46 8.77 4.02
N LEU A 683 30.45 7.92 3.72
CA LEU A 683 31.72 8.29 3.07
C LEU A 683 31.80 7.86 1.60
N GLY A 684 30.72 7.28 1.06
CA GLY A 684 30.71 6.59 -0.23
C GLY A 684 30.95 7.55 -1.38
N LYS A 685 30.45 8.79 -1.29
CA LYS A 685 30.70 9.84 -2.29
C LYS A 685 32.21 10.08 -2.45
N GLY A 686 32.92 10.32 -1.35
CA GLY A 686 34.37 10.50 -1.34
C GLY A 686 35.13 9.28 -1.86
N PHE A 687 34.72 8.07 -1.47
CA PHE A 687 35.30 6.83 -1.97
C PHE A 687 35.19 6.69 -3.50
N PHE A 688 34.01 6.92 -4.07
CA PHE A 688 33.80 6.77 -5.52
C PHE A 688 34.51 7.86 -6.32
N MET A 689 34.61 9.07 -5.78
CA MET A 689 35.39 10.15 -6.39
C MET A 689 36.88 9.79 -6.42
N GLU A 690 37.46 9.39 -5.28
CA GLU A 690 38.89 9.11 -5.17
C GLU A 690 39.30 7.86 -5.95
N LYS A 691 38.56 6.75 -5.79
CA LYS A 691 38.94 5.47 -6.37
C LYS A 691 38.58 5.34 -7.85
N PHE A 692 37.40 5.83 -8.24
CA PHE A 692 36.85 5.63 -9.58
C PHE A 692 36.87 6.90 -10.43
N ASN A 693 37.43 8.01 -9.92
CA ASN A 693 37.49 9.31 -10.60
C ASN A 693 36.12 9.81 -11.08
N LEU A 694 35.06 9.50 -10.33
CA LEU A 694 33.71 9.93 -10.69
C LEU A 694 33.46 11.39 -10.27
N PRO A 695 32.69 12.17 -11.06
CA PRO A 695 32.25 13.49 -10.63
C PRO A 695 31.29 13.38 -9.42
N PRO A 696 31.17 14.45 -8.60
CA PRO A 696 30.38 14.44 -7.36
C PRO A 696 28.92 13.96 -7.52
N GLU A 697 28.25 14.33 -8.61
CA GLU A 697 26.87 13.95 -8.90
C GLU A 697 26.76 12.46 -9.27
N GLU A 698 27.67 11.96 -10.10
CA GLU A 698 27.69 10.54 -10.47
C GLU A 698 28.08 9.65 -9.28
N ALA A 699 29.00 10.11 -8.43
CA ALA A 699 29.35 9.43 -7.17
C ALA A 699 28.12 9.33 -6.24
N ASN A 700 27.29 10.39 -6.14
CA ASN A 700 26.02 10.34 -5.41
C ASN A 700 25.03 9.35 -6.04
N ASN A 701 24.93 9.32 -7.36
CA ASN A 701 24.06 8.38 -8.08
C ASN A 701 24.48 6.93 -7.78
N VAL A 702 25.77 6.62 -7.87
CA VAL A 702 26.30 5.29 -7.52
C VAL A 702 26.03 4.95 -6.06
N ASN A 703 26.25 5.89 -5.14
CA ASN A 703 26.01 5.70 -3.71
C ASN A 703 24.51 5.41 -3.42
N SER A 704 23.61 6.06 -4.14
CA SER A 704 22.16 5.91 -3.98
C SER A 704 21.60 4.54 -4.40
N ILE A 705 22.35 3.76 -5.21
CA ILE A 705 21.91 2.45 -5.73
C ILE A 705 21.60 1.47 -4.61
N LEU A 706 22.40 1.46 -3.54
CA LEU A 706 22.16 0.57 -2.40
C LEU A 706 20.75 0.77 -1.85
N TYR A 707 20.35 2.03 -1.65
CA TYR A 707 19.02 2.37 -1.14
C TYR A 707 17.92 2.21 -2.19
N LEU A 708 18.19 2.50 -3.47
CA LEU A 708 17.21 2.29 -4.54
C LEU A 708 16.84 0.81 -4.69
N ILE A 709 17.84 -0.07 -4.71
CA ILE A 709 17.62 -1.52 -4.75
C ILE A 709 16.88 -1.95 -3.48
N SER A 710 17.28 -1.44 -2.32
CA SER A 710 16.63 -1.81 -1.05
C SER A 710 15.18 -1.35 -0.93
N ALA A 711 14.83 -0.22 -1.53
CA ALA A 711 13.45 0.25 -1.62
C ALA A 711 12.55 -0.76 -2.33
N VAL A 712 13.04 -1.47 -3.34
CA VAL A 712 12.23 -2.45 -4.10
C VAL A 712 12.39 -3.87 -3.56
N ALA A 713 13.61 -4.26 -3.17
CA ALA A 713 13.95 -5.63 -2.83
C ALA A 713 13.58 -6.03 -1.39
N SER A 714 13.53 -5.09 -0.43
CA SER A 714 13.25 -5.44 0.98
C SER A 714 11.89 -6.12 1.21
N PRO A 715 10.76 -5.65 0.63
CA PRO A 715 9.48 -6.35 0.77
C PRO A 715 9.48 -7.73 0.12
N LEU A 716 10.19 -7.88 -1.02
CA LEU A 716 10.30 -9.15 -1.75
C LEU A 716 11.09 -10.17 -0.93
N PHE A 717 12.24 -9.77 -0.39
CA PHE A 717 13.03 -10.64 0.48
C PHE A 717 12.33 -10.92 1.81
N GLY A 718 11.63 -9.95 2.41
CA GLY A 718 10.78 -10.19 3.56
C GLY A 718 9.74 -11.28 3.30
N PHE A 719 9.04 -11.24 2.16
CA PHE A 719 8.11 -12.30 1.75
C PHE A 719 8.80 -13.65 1.49
N ILE A 720 9.97 -13.65 0.83
CA ILE A 720 10.73 -14.89 0.57
C ILE A 720 11.20 -15.53 1.88
N VAL A 721 11.69 -14.72 2.82
CA VAL A 721 12.14 -15.17 4.14
C VAL A 721 10.96 -15.69 4.96
N ASP A 722 9.82 -14.99 4.95
CA ASP A 722 8.57 -15.49 5.57
C ASP A 722 8.12 -16.84 4.99
N LYS A 723 8.31 -17.06 3.68
CA LYS A 723 7.92 -18.31 2.99
C LYS A 723 8.90 -19.46 3.19
N THR A 724 10.20 -19.16 3.24
CA THR A 724 11.26 -20.18 3.33
C THR A 724 11.70 -20.45 4.76
N GLY A 725 11.39 -19.55 5.70
CA GLY A 725 11.90 -19.58 7.07
C GLY A 725 13.41 -19.41 7.10
N HIS A 726 14.07 -20.09 8.04
CA HIS A 726 15.52 -20.16 8.11
C HIS A 726 16.21 -18.77 8.10
N ASN A 727 15.69 -17.83 8.92
CA ASN A 727 16.20 -16.45 8.99
C ASN A 727 17.74 -16.38 9.11
N VAL A 728 18.35 -17.31 9.86
CA VAL A 728 19.79 -17.37 10.07
C VAL A 728 20.57 -17.73 8.80
N ASP A 729 20.03 -18.60 7.94
CA ASP A 729 20.65 -18.97 6.66
C ASP A 729 20.61 -17.78 5.67
N TRP A 730 19.52 -17.00 5.66
CA TRP A 730 19.42 -15.76 4.89
C TRP A 730 20.36 -14.67 5.38
N ILE A 731 20.51 -14.53 6.69
CA ILE A 731 21.50 -13.63 7.31
C ILE A 731 22.92 -14.03 6.87
N PHE A 732 23.25 -15.33 6.87
CA PHE A 732 24.55 -15.81 6.40
C PHE A 732 24.80 -15.48 4.93
N LEU A 733 23.80 -15.68 4.07
CA LEU A 733 23.87 -15.33 2.65
C LEU A 733 24.12 -13.83 2.47
N ALA A 734 23.36 -12.98 3.18
CA ALA A 734 23.51 -11.54 3.11
C ALA A 734 24.90 -11.06 3.54
N ILE A 735 25.44 -11.58 4.65
CA ILE A 735 26.79 -11.24 5.12
C ILE A 735 27.84 -11.65 4.07
N SER A 736 27.72 -12.88 3.53
CA SER A 736 28.65 -13.40 2.53
C SER A 736 28.64 -12.58 1.24
N SER A 737 27.45 -12.23 0.75
CA SER A 737 27.29 -11.40 -0.45
C SER A 737 27.76 -9.96 -0.23
N THR A 738 27.57 -9.39 0.97
CA THR A 738 28.08 -8.05 1.33
C THR A 738 29.60 -8.02 1.39
N MET A 739 30.23 -9.07 1.95
CA MET A 739 31.68 -9.23 1.94
C MET A 739 32.24 -9.35 0.52
N GLY A 740 31.52 -10.05 -0.36
CA GLY A 740 31.82 -10.09 -1.80
C GLY A 740 31.75 -8.72 -2.45
N ALA A 741 30.72 -7.92 -2.14
CA ALA A 741 30.57 -6.56 -2.66
C ALA A 741 31.71 -5.63 -2.24
N HIS A 742 32.07 -5.59 -0.95
CA HIS A 742 33.23 -4.81 -0.49
C HIS A 742 34.53 -5.32 -1.11
N SER A 743 34.74 -6.63 -1.21
CA SER A 743 35.94 -7.18 -1.86
C SER A 743 36.04 -6.77 -3.32
N LEU A 744 34.93 -6.77 -4.05
CA LEU A 744 34.84 -6.31 -5.43
C LEU A 744 35.20 -4.83 -5.53
N LEU A 745 34.59 -3.99 -4.68
CA LEU A 745 34.83 -2.56 -4.62
C LEU A 745 36.26 -2.23 -4.17
N THR A 746 36.94 -3.09 -3.42
CA THR A 746 38.29 -2.86 -2.86
C THR A 746 39.41 -3.35 -3.75
N PHE A 747 39.33 -4.58 -4.26
CA PHE A 747 40.46 -5.22 -4.93
C PHE A 747 40.36 -5.23 -6.45
N THR A 748 39.27 -4.70 -7.01
CA THR A 748 39.06 -4.64 -8.46
C THR A 748 38.80 -3.21 -8.94
N MET A 749 38.99 -3.00 -10.24
CA MET A 749 38.57 -1.79 -10.96
C MET A 749 37.30 -2.04 -11.80
N LEU A 750 36.54 -3.09 -11.45
CA LEU A 750 35.23 -3.29 -12.05
C LEU A 750 34.31 -2.13 -11.69
N THR A 751 33.40 -1.81 -12.60
CA THR A 751 32.48 -0.69 -12.45
C THR A 751 31.74 -0.75 -11.09
N PRO A 752 31.66 0.37 -10.34
CA PRO A 752 31.18 0.35 -8.95
C PRO A 752 29.70 -0.04 -8.83
N TYR A 753 28.93 0.09 -9.92
CA TYR A 753 27.52 -0.29 -10.01
C TYR A 753 27.29 -1.77 -9.64
N VAL A 754 28.18 -2.69 -10.04
CA VAL A 754 28.01 -4.12 -9.73
C VAL A 754 28.12 -4.36 -8.23
N GLY A 755 29.14 -3.77 -7.59
CA GLY A 755 29.31 -3.86 -6.14
C GLY A 755 28.11 -3.29 -5.39
N MET A 756 27.62 -2.13 -5.83
CA MET A 756 26.49 -1.45 -5.18
C MET A 756 25.15 -2.18 -5.35
N VAL A 757 24.89 -2.81 -6.50
CA VAL A 757 23.70 -3.64 -6.69
C VAL A 757 23.74 -4.87 -5.78
N ILE A 758 24.88 -5.57 -5.72
CA ILE A 758 25.05 -6.73 -4.83
C ILE A 758 24.87 -6.30 -3.37
N MET A 759 25.44 -5.17 -2.97
CA MET A 759 25.33 -4.65 -1.62
C MET A 759 23.87 -4.26 -1.27
N GLY A 760 23.15 -3.62 -2.19
CA GLY A 760 21.72 -3.29 -2.04
C GLY A 760 20.82 -4.52 -1.87
N LEU A 761 21.04 -5.58 -2.66
CA LEU A 761 20.33 -6.84 -2.51
C LEU A 761 20.65 -7.50 -1.16
N SER A 762 21.93 -7.54 -0.78
CA SER A 762 22.38 -8.14 0.47
C SER A 762 21.81 -7.42 1.70
N TYR A 763 21.85 -6.09 1.70
CA TYR A 763 21.26 -5.26 2.74
C TYR A 763 19.76 -5.54 2.91
N SER A 764 19.04 -5.71 1.80
CA SER A 764 17.60 -6.02 1.79
C SER A 764 17.29 -7.37 2.41
N ILE A 765 18.11 -8.39 2.11
CA ILE A 765 17.98 -9.73 2.70
C ILE A 765 18.20 -9.66 4.22
N LEU A 766 19.29 -9.02 4.65
CA LEU A 766 19.65 -8.96 6.07
C LEU A 766 18.61 -8.21 6.88
N ALA A 767 18.24 -7.00 6.46
CA ALA A 767 17.35 -6.15 7.23
C ALA A 767 15.94 -6.76 7.36
N SER A 768 15.49 -7.49 6.33
CA SER A 768 14.21 -8.19 6.34
C SER A 768 14.22 -9.48 7.18
N SER A 769 15.40 -10.04 7.50
CA SER A 769 15.53 -11.31 8.25
C SER A 769 15.94 -11.11 9.71
N LEU A 770 16.71 -10.06 10.00
CA LEU A 770 17.38 -9.86 11.30
C LEU A 770 16.48 -9.20 12.36
N TRP A 771 15.81 -8.09 12.03
CA TRP A 771 14.98 -7.36 12.99
C TRP A 771 13.73 -8.12 13.45
N PRO A 772 13.03 -8.86 12.59
CA PRO A 772 11.91 -9.69 13.00
C PRO A 772 12.35 -10.84 13.92
N LEU A 773 13.59 -11.34 13.76
CA LEU A 773 14.13 -12.41 14.59
C LEU A 773 14.19 -12.04 16.08
N VAL A 774 14.40 -10.76 16.40
CA VAL A 774 14.37 -10.24 17.79
C VAL A 774 12.99 -10.49 18.42
N ALA A 775 11.90 -10.23 17.71
CA ALA A 775 10.55 -10.49 18.20
C ALA A 775 10.20 -11.97 18.27
N LEU A 776 10.89 -12.84 17.52
CA LEU A 776 10.67 -14.29 17.56
C LEU A 776 11.36 -14.97 18.76
N ILE A 777 12.42 -14.37 19.30
CA ILE A 777 13.25 -14.98 20.37
C ILE A 777 13.03 -14.35 21.75
N VAL A 778 12.38 -13.18 21.83
CA VAL A 778 12.11 -12.45 23.07
C VAL A 778 10.61 -12.44 23.40
N PRO A 779 10.22 -12.63 24.68
CA PRO A 779 8.83 -12.52 25.12
C PRO A 779 8.20 -11.14 24.84
N GLU A 780 6.90 -11.12 24.54
CA GLU A 780 6.19 -9.93 24.06
C GLU A 780 6.24 -8.72 25.03
N TYR A 781 6.19 -8.96 26.35
CA TYR A 781 6.17 -7.90 27.36
C TYR A 781 7.53 -7.20 27.54
N GLN A 782 8.59 -7.72 26.92
CA GLN A 782 9.95 -7.16 26.96
C GLN A 782 10.45 -6.68 25.59
N LEU A 783 9.58 -6.66 24.57
CA LEU A 783 9.98 -6.33 23.20
C LEU A 783 10.53 -4.92 23.05
N GLY A 784 9.91 -3.92 23.69
CA GLY A 784 10.41 -2.54 23.63
C GLY A 784 11.78 -2.39 24.28
N THR A 785 12.00 -3.09 25.39
CA THR A 785 13.31 -3.18 26.05
C THR A 785 14.34 -3.91 25.18
N ALA A 786 13.98 -5.01 24.51
CA ALA A 786 14.87 -5.76 23.62
C ALA A 786 15.25 -4.98 22.35
N TYR A 787 14.27 -4.40 21.64
CA TYR A 787 14.55 -3.53 20.49
C TYR A 787 15.34 -2.29 20.90
N GLY A 788 14.99 -1.66 22.03
CA GLY A 788 15.73 -0.54 22.58
C GLY A 788 17.19 -0.89 22.86
N PHE A 789 17.46 -2.08 23.40
CA PHE A 789 18.81 -2.55 23.66
C PHE A 789 19.60 -2.89 22.38
N CYS A 790 19.01 -3.63 21.43
CA CYS A 790 19.65 -3.89 20.13
C CYS A 790 20.02 -2.58 19.43
N GLN A 791 19.10 -1.61 19.42
CA GLN A 791 19.32 -0.29 18.84
C GLN A 791 20.43 0.48 19.60
N SER A 792 20.49 0.37 20.93
CA SER A 792 21.55 0.96 21.77
C SER A 792 22.94 0.47 21.39
N ILE A 793 23.15 -0.85 21.33
CA ILE A 793 24.47 -1.40 20.99
C ILE A 793 24.81 -1.09 19.53
N GLN A 794 23.85 -1.17 18.60
CA GLN A 794 24.08 -0.76 17.22
C GLN A 794 24.52 0.70 17.13
N ASN A 795 23.86 1.60 17.87
CA ASN A 795 24.23 3.01 17.89
C ASN A 795 25.60 3.26 18.53
N LEU A 796 26.01 2.47 19.53
CA LEU A 796 27.37 2.51 20.06
C LEU A 796 28.40 2.11 19.00
N GLY A 797 28.11 1.02 18.27
CA GLY A 797 28.91 0.58 17.13
C GLY A 797 29.02 1.69 16.08
N LEU A 798 27.89 2.24 15.65
CA LEU A 798 27.85 3.31 14.64
C LEU A 798 28.57 4.57 15.12
N ALA A 799 28.38 5.00 16.37
CA ALA A 799 29.03 6.18 16.92
C ALA A 799 30.57 6.04 16.88
N VAL A 800 31.10 4.90 17.34
CA VAL A 800 32.53 4.66 17.41
C VAL A 800 33.12 4.38 16.03
N VAL A 801 32.52 3.45 15.28
CA VAL A 801 33.06 2.99 13.99
C VAL A 801 33.02 4.10 12.95
N THR A 802 31.98 4.95 12.93
CA THR A 802 31.92 6.08 11.97
C THR A 802 33.03 7.11 12.20
N ILE A 803 33.42 7.36 13.45
CA ILE A 803 34.57 8.23 13.76
C ILE A 803 35.87 7.54 13.37
N LEU A 804 36.03 6.26 13.72
CA LEU A 804 37.21 5.48 13.32
C LEU A 804 37.37 5.43 11.80
N SER A 805 36.27 5.30 11.06
CA SER A 805 36.25 5.34 9.60
C SER A 805 36.83 6.66 9.07
N GLY A 806 36.39 7.81 9.62
CA GLY A 806 36.96 9.11 9.27
C GLY A 806 38.44 9.23 9.63
N LEU A 807 38.84 8.74 10.80
CA LEU A 807 40.24 8.74 11.26
C LEU A 807 41.15 7.87 10.38
N ILE A 808 40.64 6.73 9.91
CA ILE A 808 41.37 5.85 8.99
C ILE A 808 41.64 6.59 7.69
N VAL A 809 40.61 7.22 7.09
CA VAL A 809 40.74 8.01 5.85
C VAL A 809 41.70 9.19 6.03
N ASP A 810 41.57 9.95 7.12
CA ASP A 810 42.44 11.11 7.37
C ASP A 810 43.91 10.67 7.59
N LYS A 811 44.16 9.56 8.31
CA LYS A 811 45.52 9.03 8.55
C LYS A 811 46.12 8.28 7.36
N SER A 812 45.29 7.76 6.47
CA SER A 812 45.72 7.15 5.21
C SER A 812 45.89 8.18 4.08
N HIS A 813 45.82 9.47 4.39
CA HIS A 813 45.94 10.58 3.43
C HIS A 813 44.88 10.53 2.31
N GLY A 814 43.65 10.13 2.64
CA GLY A 814 42.55 10.02 1.69
C GLY A 814 42.42 8.65 1.03
N ASP A 815 43.29 7.68 1.34
CA ASP A 815 43.18 6.33 0.79
C ASP A 815 42.09 5.52 1.52
N TYR A 816 40.99 5.28 0.81
CA TYR A 816 39.84 4.53 1.28
C TYR A 816 40.02 3.00 1.23
N VAL A 817 41.11 2.47 0.67
CA VAL A 817 41.35 1.01 0.63
C VAL A 817 41.46 0.44 2.05
N TRP A 818 42.16 1.14 2.95
CA TRP A 818 42.26 0.75 4.36
C TRP A 818 40.91 0.80 5.08
N LEU A 819 40.02 1.71 4.66
CA LEU A 819 38.67 1.80 5.19
C LEU A 819 37.84 0.58 4.77
N GLU A 820 37.92 0.17 3.52
CA GLU A 820 37.22 -1.01 3.04
C GLU A 820 37.74 -2.31 3.67
N VAL A 821 39.06 -2.45 3.84
CA VAL A 821 39.67 -3.58 4.54
C VAL A 821 39.18 -3.64 6.00
N PHE A 822 39.03 -2.48 6.64
CA PHE A 822 38.46 -2.39 7.97
C PHE A 822 37.00 -2.88 8.02
N TYR A 823 36.16 -2.54 7.03
CA TYR A 823 34.79 -3.07 6.92
C TYR A 823 34.75 -4.58 6.65
N LEU A 824 35.64 -5.11 5.80
CA LEU A 824 35.80 -6.55 5.57
C LEU A 824 36.17 -7.30 6.86
N GLY A 825 36.98 -6.70 7.73
CA GLY A 825 37.30 -7.24 9.05
C GLY A 825 36.06 -7.40 9.94
N TRP A 826 35.16 -6.41 9.96
CA TRP A 826 33.88 -6.50 10.68
C TRP A 826 32.97 -7.59 10.11
N LEU A 827 32.82 -7.67 8.78
CA LEU A 827 32.00 -8.68 8.13
C LEU A 827 32.54 -10.11 8.33
N THR A 828 33.86 -10.27 8.43
CA THR A 828 34.49 -11.56 8.73
C THR A 828 34.13 -12.04 10.14
N LYS A 829 34.15 -11.13 11.13
CA LYS A 829 33.70 -11.42 12.49
C LYS A 829 32.22 -11.83 12.52
N ASP A 830 31.40 -11.19 11.69
CA ASP A 830 30.00 -11.55 11.54
C ASP A 830 29.78 -12.93 10.94
N ALA A 831 30.49 -13.25 9.86
CA ALA A 831 30.44 -14.57 9.23
C ALA A 831 30.76 -15.68 10.23
N PHE A 832 31.75 -15.48 11.10
CA PHE A 832 32.08 -16.43 12.17
C PHE A 832 30.94 -16.56 13.20
N THR A 833 30.36 -15.42 13.61
CA THR A 833 29.30 -15.37 14.62
C THR A 833 28.02 -16.06 14.13
N VAL A 834 27.57 -15.78 12.91
CA VAL A 834 26.40 -16.44 12.32
C VAL A 834 26.65 -17.94 12.05
N THR A 835 27.87 -18.33 11.67
CA THR A 835 28.23 -19.75 11.49
C THR A 835 28.15 -20.52 12.81
N ARG A 836 28.55 -19.88 13.92
CA ARG A 836 28.41 -20.45 15.26
C ARG A 836 26.94 -20.58 15.65
N GLU A 837 26.09 -19.59 15.35
CA GLU A 837 24.64 -19.69 15.54
C GLU A 837 24.02 -20.85 14.77
N LEU A 838 24.38 -21.01 13.49
CA LEU A 838 23.91 -22.13 12.67
C LEU A 838 24.29 -23.50 13.27
N ARG A 839 25.49 -23.61 13.84
CA ARG A 839 25.94 -24.85 14.52
C ARG A 839 25.18 -25.12 15.81
N ILE A 840 24.87 -24.08 16.60
CA ILE A 840 24.09 -24.22 17.83
C ILE A 840 22.66 -24.64 17.48
N THR A 841 22.04 -23.95 16.51
CA THR A 841 20.70 -24.23 16.03
C THR A 841 20.56 -25.67 15.51
N ARG A 842 21.53 -26.16 14.72
CA ARG A 842 21.56 -27.54 14.20
C ARG A 842 21.88 -28.63 15.24
N LYS A 843 22.50 -28.29 16.38
CA LYS A 843 22.75 -29.24 17.48
C LYS A 843 21.56 -29.36 18.43
N CYS A 844 20.73 -28.33 18.53
CA CYS A 844 19.56 -28.30 19.40
C CYS A 844 18.29 -28.90 18.77
N SER A 845 18.29 -29.23 17.47
CA SER A 845 17.17 -29.81 16.69
C SER A 845 16.65 -31.20 17.15
N GLY A 846 17.07 -31.71 18.30
CA GLY A 846 16.37 -32.80 18.99
C GLY A 846 15.12 -32.33 19.78
N ASP A 847 15.09 -31.07 20.22
CA ASP A 847 13.98 -30.46 20.99
C ASP A 847 13.62 -29.03 20.50
N TYR A 848 14.44 -28.43 19.62
CA TYR A 848 14.30 -27.06 19.10
C TYR A 848 13.80 -26.99 17.65
N ASP A 849 13.16 -28.04 17.15
CA ASP A 849 12.51 -28.05 15.83
C ASP A 849 11.30 -27.09 15.74
N SER A 850 11.06 -26.27 16.76
CA SER A 850 9.89 -25.42 16.95
C SER A 850 10.13 -23.90 16.82
N VAL A 851 11.38 -23.43 16.72
CA VAL A 851 11.66 -21.98 16.66
C VAL A 851 12.11 -21.53 15.26
N PHE A 852 12.75 -22.42 14.50
CA PHE A 852 13.35 -22.08 13.20
C PHE A 852 12.76 -22.84 12.00
N ARG A 853 11.89 -23.81 12.28
CA ARG A 853 10.97 -24.39 11.31
C ARG A 853 9.62 -24.47 12.00
N TYR A 854 8.63 -23.73 11.54
CA TYR A 854 7.26 -24.18 11.72
C TYR A 854 6.48 -23.95 10.43
N PRO A 855 5.58 -24.90 10.11
CA PRO A 855 5.00 -25.12 8.79
C PRO A 855 4.15 -23.96 8.34
#